data_AF-A0A7K4BKH9-F1
#
_entry.id   AF-A0A7K4BKH9-F1
#
_cell.length_a   1.000
_cell.length_b   1.000
_cell.length_c   1.000
_cell.angle_alpha   90.00
_cell.angle_beta   90.00
_cell.angle_gamma   90.00
#
_symmetry.space_group_name_H-M   'P 1'
#
loop_
_entity.id
_entity.type
_entity.pdbx_description
1 polymer ?
#
loop_
_entity_poly.entity_id
_entity_poly.type
_entity_poly.pdbx_seq_one_letter_code
_entity_poly.pdbx_strand_id
1 'polypeptide(L)'
;MKPNISRWIILLLALTCAVQAVSAFKVTKEEITPASGDLEVGQSVSAHYVIAYSMNFGGPEDEAFEFSTGLQSPSWTFIIYRDGIPIYTTERSGYYPKLGSFELAYKDRAELDIQLRGIAPKTSSGEVEIIRLEHIKNKNAVDSYRMTRKVVSAEQIESSLAIQQQNLKNLKADIDARAAEEVDISAAQAKYDDANRALTSAASAAPSRAAEHIATAIKAMDEAKPLLDKAWAEKNVSDTGVALESLDSKINYFIEERSMGGDPRVVFIVTKRESAAQFYSLAKDALNMNNYPLARSRASDGLRKVNEALADAHAFREKISSGSLDVRSTPSGASIYIDGTYKGVTPFVVLELSEGSYQVKLSRSGYNDYTQTAFITTGETTIVSATLSPTPPPTGALYVKSTPSGASVYIDGTYKGVTPLVVSELSGGSHQVRLTKGGYYDHTRTVSITAGYAATVSANLSSSLPDPPKKSPTIMFFWLIAAAIVISVGGFIYTRKKRGAQTDGPKADATHSSNVSAGYGTGRVPHPDAISPPGKAGASVQKGSSPTPGKSGTDVVLPDGGSAASTAKPEISITLSHTSIHADEWDKIGLTLVNAGTAHAFDITLAFPNDIDTRLIQPVNLAPGTSTMIEAGIRPRTKGKIPLEIIVRYRDAGNQTYKQTTSFWLLVEPRSDSIPPGSPIPSSIPRPMTPKSLPQEMADRYTASEFIGKGGFARVFKVQKPDGSWVALKIPISLDAATGRSFIAELQNWTSLAHDNIVRVNDYNIMPLPYFELELCDGTLAELEKPVPPEHAAWLIFNICEGLKYAHARGILHRDLKPQNIMLRDGVPKISDWGLSKVMMQSGTTTTSGGFTAYYAAPEQITNKPKDERTDIWQIGVILYELITGRLPFTGESMVEIGMAIATKTPERPGAVHPDAEPLDKIIQKCLEKDPDQRYRSVIDLQKDLTAYLKMNYIESLKESIQTKNFQRSAYYCGDLVLISMKIGDLMAAYKYANDLVSYSTGEARKQAIELARQIKARVEMGAQELPDELVRKAEVVVHQIRMQG
;
A
#
# COMPACT_ATOMS: atom_id res chain seq x y z
N MET A 1 26.67 -13.18 45.08
CA MET A 1 27.97 -12.96 44.39
C MET A 1 27.94 -11.62 43.66
N LYS A 2 29.10 -10.97 43.44
CA LYS A 2 29.26 -9.66 42.77
C LYS A 2 28.74 -9.75 41.31
N PRO A 3 28.15 -8.69 40.69
CA PRO A 3 28.68 -7.32 40.73
C PRO A 3 27.62 -6.19 40.83
N ASN A 4 27.69 -5.36 41.88
CA ASN A 4 27.08 -4.02 41.83
C ASN A 4 27.79 -2.98 42.73
N ILE A 5 29.02 -3.27 43.14
CA ILE A 5 29.78 -2.47 44.11
C ILE A 5 30.61 -1.39 43.40
N SER A 6 31.14 -1.65 42.19
CA SER A 6 31.98 -0.68 41.47
C SER A 6 31.24 0.58 41.02
N ARG A 7 29.94 0.50 40.69
CA ARG A 7 29.16 1.71 40.30
C ARG A 7 28.91 2.63 41.49
N TRP A 8 28.59 2.08 42.67
CA TRP A 8 28.45 2.88 43.89
C TRP A 8 29.78 3.36 44.45
N ILE A 9 30.87 2.59 44.34
CA ILE A 9 32.20 3.05 44.75
C ILE A 9 32.75 4.13 43.80
N ILE A 10 32.48 4.08 42.49
CA ILE A 10 32.84 5.17 41.57
C ILE A 10 31.97 6.41 41.81
N LEU A 11 30.66 6.25 42.11
CA LEU A 11 29.83 7.39 42.51
C LEU A 11 30.27 8.00 43.85
N LEU A 12 30.66 7.17 44.84
CA LEU A 12 31.20 7.67 46.10
C LEU A 12 32.58 8.32 45.93
N LEU A 13 33.52 7.74 45.17
CA LEU A 13 34.83 8.38 44.92
C LEU A 13 34.70 9.67 44.09
N ALA A 14 33.68 9.76 43.21
CA ALA A 14 33.32 11.02 42.55
C ALA A 14 32.62 12.02 43.50
N LEU A 15 31.99 11.56 44.60
CA LEU A 15 31.42 12.43 45.64
C LEU A 15 32.40 12.75 46.80
N THR A 16 33.49 12.01 46.98
CA THR A 16 34.42 12.18 48.13
C THR A 16 35.83 12.64 47.75
N CYS A 17 36.08 12.97 46.47
CA CYS A 17 37.31 13.65 46.04
C CYS A 17 37.08 15.02 45.38
N ALA A 18 35.88 15.59 45.52
CA ALA A 18 35.75 17.04 45.61
C ALA A 18 36.19 17.46 47.02
N VAL A 19 37.51 17.64 47.22
CA VAL A 19 37.95 18.62 48.21
C VAL A 19 37.36 19.92 47.72
N GLN A 20 36.29 20.40 48.36
CA GLN A 20 35.83 21.75 48.14
C GLN A 20 37.01 22.65 48.50
N ALA A 21 37.67 23.21 47.48
CA ALA A 21 38.54 24.34 47.67
C ALA A 21 37.67 25.38 48.37
N VAL A 22 37.99 25.69 49.63
CA VAL A 22 37.22 26.67 50.40
C VAL A 22 37.41 27.98 49.66
N SER A 23 36.33 28.45 49.01
CA SER A 23 36.32 29.70 48.24
C SER A 23 36.98 30.79 49.08
N ALA A 24 38.00 31.43 48.53
CA ALA A 24 38.86 32.36 49.28
C ALA A 24 38.10 33.64 49.68
N PHE A 25 37.01 33.91 48.98
CA PHE A 25 35.99 34.87 49.35
C PHE A 25 34.59 34.30 49.10
N LYS A 26 33.58 34.91 49.71
CA LYS A 26 32.17 34.58 49.47
C LYS A 26 31.40 35.87 49.21
N VAL A 27 30.70 35.95 48.08
CA VAL A 27 29.72 37.01 47.84
C VAL A 27 28.56 36.85 48.83
N THR A 28 28.37 37.85 49.70
CA THR A 28 27.31 37.92 50.71
C THR A 28 26.18 38.85 50.30
N LYS A 29 26.45 39.81 49.41
CA LYS A 29 25.45 40.70 48.81
C LYS A 29 25.73 40.89 47.31
N GLU A 30 24.67 40.92 46.51
CA GLU A 30 24.67 41.28 45.09
C GLU A 30 23.40 42.07 44.77
N GLU A 31 23.54 43.33 44.35
CA GLU A 31 22.45 44.19 43.88
C GLU A 31 22.89 44.95 42.61
N ILE A 32 22.19 44.74 41.50
CA ILE A 32 22.45 45.46 40.23
C ILE A 32 21.22 46.30 39.88
N THR A 33 21.45 47.57 39.56
CA THR A 33 20.45 48.54 39.09
C THR A 33 20.76 48.95 37.65
N PRO A 34 19.81 48.85 36.70
CA PRO A 34 18.45 48.34 36.86
C PRO A 34 18.42 46.83 37.17
N ALA A 35 17.35 46.34 37.80
CA ALA A 35 17.25 44.92 38.16
C ALA A 35 16.95 43.98 36.97
N SER A 36 16.41 44.49 35.86
CA SER A 36 16.03 43.73 34.65
C SER A 36 17.21 43.05 33.96
N GLY A 37 17.01 41.80 33.49
CA GLY A 37 18.09 40.93 32.98
C GLY A 37 18.95 41.51 31.86
N ASP A 38 18.30 42.10 30.86
CA ASP A 38 18.93 42.77 29.72
C ASP A 38 19.08 44.29 30.00
N LEU A 39 20.18 44.85 29.49
CA LEU A 39 20.51 46.27 29.53
C LEU A 39 20.25 46.95 28.19
N GLU A 40 19.96 48.24 28.21
CA GLU A 40 19.76 49.04 27.01
C GLU A 40 21.06 49.76 26.60
N VAL A 41 21.26 49.99 25.30
CA VAL A 41 22.42 50.73 24.79
C VAL A 41 22.54 52.10 25.47
N GLY A 42 23.68 52.36 26.11
CA GLY A 42 23.92 53.62 26.84
C GLY A 42 23.20 53.75 28.19
N GLN A 43 22.57 52.70 28.71
CA GLN A 43 21.89 52.72 30.01
C GLN A 43 22.88 52.81 31.18
N SER A 44 22.59 53.66 32.16
CA SER A 44 23.38 53.73 33.40
C SER A 44 23.20 52.45 34.23
N VAL A 45 24.32 51.87 34.66
CA VAL A 45 24.37 50.68 35.51
C VAL A 45 25.06 51.03 36.83
N SER A 46 24.50 50.56 37.93
CA SER A 46 25.15 50.58 39.25
C SER A 46 25.08 49.18 39.85
N ALA A 47 26.19 48.67 40.38
CA ALA A 47 26.25 47.36 41.01
C ALA A 47 26.91 47.47 42.39
N HIS A 48 26.28 46.86 43.39
CA HIS A 48 26.74 46.79 44.77
C HIS A 48 26.96 45.34 45.15
N TYR A 49 28.21 45.00 45.44
CA TYR A 49 28.61 43.69 45.93
C TYR A 49 29.21 43.84 47.33
N VAL A 50 28.95 42.86 48.20
CA VAL A 50 29.73 42.68 49.43
C VAL A 50 30.31 41.28 49.41
N ILE A 51 31.60 41.15 49.65
CA ILE A 51 32.29 39.87 49.77
C ILE A 51 32.90 39.73 51.17
N ALA A 52 32.72 38.57 51.80
CA ALA A 52 33.46 38.18 52.99
C ALA A 52 34.71 37.39 52.58
N TYR A 53 35.88 37.75 53.08
CA TYR A 53 37.17 37.13 52.72
C TYR A 53 38.06 36.92 53.95
N SER A 54 39.10 36.10 53.80
CA SER A 54 40.07 35.84 54.88
C SER A 54 41.47 35.61 54.31
N MET A 55 42.42 36.48 54.66
CA MET A 55 43.81 36.41 54.21
C MET A 55 44.75 35.98 55.33
N ASN A 56 45.67 35.07 55.01
CA ASN A 56 46.53 34.41 55.99
C ASN A 56 47.73 35.27 56.39
N PHE A 57 48.04 35.31 57.70
CA PHE A 57 49.26 35.91 58.24
C PHE A 57 50.48 35.02 57.94
N GLY A 58 50.99 35.08 56.70
CA GLY A 58 51.94 34.08 56.16
C GLY A 58 53.17 34.61 55.41
N GLY A 59 53.48 35.91 55.47
CA GLY A 59 54.63 36.50 54.77
C GLY A 59 54.24 37.36 53.55
N PRO A 60 55.23 37.94 52.84
CA PRO A 60 54.99 38.87 51.73
C PRO A 60 54.68 38.10 50.44
N GLU A 61 53.55 37.39 50.41
CA GLU A 61 53.01 36.85 49.16
C GLU A 61 52.24 37.93 48.39
N ASP A 62 52.32 37.89 47.06
CA ASP A 62 51.49 38.72 46.16
C ASP A 62 50.03 38.22 46.21
N GLU A 63 49.34 38.48 47.32
CA GLU A 63 47.88 38.37 47.46
C GLU A 63 47.21 39.70 47.09
N ALA A 64 46.20 39.64 46.23
CA ALA A 64 45.47 40.80 45.73
C ALA A 64 44.07 40.41 45.22
N PHE A 65 43.16 41.38 45.12
CA PHE A 65 41.97 41.26 44.29
C PHE A 65 42.13 42.07 43.01
N GLU A 66 41.92 41.43 41.87
CA GLU A 66 41.83 42.08 40.56
C GLU A 66 40.38 42.06 40.09
N PHE A 67 39.92 43.17 39.51
CA PHE A 67 38.54 43.32 39.05
C PHE A 67 38.55 43.69 37.56
N SER A 68 37.51 43.31 36.83
CA SER A 68 37.24 43.87 35.50
C SER A 68 35.77 44.19 35.25
N THR A 69 35.52 45.10 34.32
CA THR A 69 34.17 45.43 33.82
C THR A 69 34.23 45.80 32.34
N GLY A 70 33.17 45.48 31.60
CA GLY A 70 32.91 45.93 30.24
C GLY A 70 32.06 47.21 30.15
N LEU A 71 31.62 47.77 31.29
CA LEU A 71 30.87 49.01 31.33
C LEU A 71 31.75 50.20 30.93
N GLN A 72 31.22 51.12 30.12
CA GLN A 72 31.88 52.37 29.74
C GLN A 72 31.92 53.36 30.90
N SER A 73 32.98 54.17 30.95
CA SER A 73 33.24 55.15 32.01
C SER A 73 33.10 54.59 33.45
N PRO A 74 33.75 53.47 33.78
CA PRO A 74 33.56 52.81 35.07
C PRO A 74 34.22 53.59 36.21
N SER A 75 33.49 53.69 37.32
CA SER A 75 33.91 54.26 38.60
C SER A 75 33.64 53.24 39.70
N TRP A 76 34.63 53.04 40.57
CA TRP A 76 34.61 52.03 41.63
C TRP A 76 34.88 52.70 42.98
N THR A 77 34.06 52.36 43.97
CA THR A 77 34.33 52.64 45.38
C THR A 77 34.49 51.30 46.11
N PHE A 78 35.58 51.17 46.86
CA PHE A 78 35.88 49.99 47.66
C PHE A 78 35.94 50.39 49.14
N ILE A 79 35.17 49.72 49.99
CA ILE A 79 35.17 49.95 51.44
C ILE A 79 35.44 48.62 52.14
N ILE A 80 36.50 48.57 52.95
CA ILE A 80 36.88 47.37 53.69
C ILE A 80 36.43 47.52 55.13
N TYR A 81 35.66 46.55 55.60
CA TYR A 81 35.16 46.46 56.96
C TYR A 81 35.89 45.36 57.74
N ARG A 82 36.10 45.62 59.03
CA ARG A 82 36.48 44.61 60.03
C ARG A 82 35.57 44.78 61.23
N ASP A 83 34.94 43.69 61.68
CA ASP A 83 33.98 43.69 62.79
C ASP A 83 32.85 44.73 62.62
N GLY A 84 32.41 44.97 61.37
CA GLY A 84 31.40 45.96 61.01
C GLY A 84 31.88 47.42 60.96
N ILE A 85 33.16 47.70 61.22
CA ILE A 85 33.75 49.05 61.20
C ILE A 85 34.53 49.24 59.88
N PRO A 86 34.27 50.30 59.09
CA PRO A 86 35.05 50.60 57.89
C PRO A 86 36.46 51.07 58.30
N ILE A 87 37.49 50.36 57.82
CA ILE A 87 38.90 50.60 58.15
C ILE A 87 39.72 51.12 56.98
N TYR A 88 39.24 50.97 55.74
CA TYR A 88 39.85 51.54 54.54
C TYR A 88 38.77 51.84 53.50
N THR A 89 38.92 52.97 52.81
CA THR A 89 38.06 53.35 51.67
C THR A 89 38.95 53.89 50.56
N THR A 90 38.71 53.44 49.32
CA THR A 90 39.44 53.92 48.15
C THR A 90 38.53 54.01 46.94
N GLU A 91 38.79 54.99 46.08
CA GLU A 91 38.11 55.15 44.81
C GLU A 91 39.08 54.88 43.66
N ARG A 92 38.59 54.23 42.61
CA ARG A 92 39.34 53.85 41.42
C ARG A 92 38.49 54.12 40.17
N SER A 93 39.15 54.44 39.06
CA SER A 93 38.51 54.57 37.75
C SER A 93 39.21 53.68 36.74
N GLY A 94 38.51 53.38 35.64
CA GLY A 94 39.03 52.52 34.58
C GLY A 94 38.62 51.04 34.73
N TYR A 95 38.95 50.26 33.70
CA TYR A 95 38.35 48.94 33.48
C TYR A 95 38.93 47.81 34.34
N TYR A 96 40.13 48.00 34.90
CA TYR A 96 40.90 46.95 35.58
C TYR A 96 41.52 47.43 36.91
N PRO A 97 40.73 47.82 37.93
CA PRO A 97 41.30 48.19 39.21
C PRO A 97 41.82 46.96 39.96
N LYS A 98 42.80 47.19 40.83
CA LYS A 98 43.42 46.18 41.69
C LYS A 98 43.47 46.72 43.12
N LEU A 99 43.19 45.85 44.08
CA LEU A 99 43.48 46.07 45.50
C LEU A 99 44.62 45.14 45.91
N GLY A 100 45.75 45.72 46.32
CA GLY A 100 46.92 44.97 46.74
C GLY A 100 46.90 44.60 48.21
N SER A 101 47.84 43.74 48.60
CA SER A 101 48.16 43.35 49.99
C SER A 101 48.08 44.51 51.00
N PHE A 102 48.69 45.66 50.70
CA PHE A 102 48.72 46.82 51.60
C PHE A 102 47.38 47.54 51.80
N GLU A 103 46.42 47.33 50.89
CA GLU A 103 45.06 47.90 50.99
C GLU A 103 44.10 46.95 51.71
N LEU A 104 44.43 45.65 51.78
CA LEU A 104 43.55 44.58 52.23
C LEU A 104 43.73 44.24 53.71
N ALA A 105 42.66 43.71 54.32
CA ALA A 105 42.62 43.42 55.75
C ALA A 105 42.98 41.96 56.06
N TYR A 106 44.09 41.77 56.75
CA TYR A 106 44.53 40.46 57.26
C TYR A 106 43.88 40.10 58.62
N LYS A 107 43.82 38.78 58.93
CA LYS A 107 43.05 38.09 60.00
C LYS A 107 41.64 37.63 59.59
N ASP A 108 41.12 36.69 60.39
CA ASP A 108 39.84 36.02 60.21
C ASP A 108 38.68 37.00 59.94
N ARG A 109 38.03 36.83 58.79
CA ARG A 109 36.76 37.46 58.39
C ARG A 109 36.79 39.00 58.28
N ALA A 110 37.34 39.49 57.18
CA ALA A 110 37.11 40.85 56.71
C ALA A 110 35.96 40.86 55.66
N GLU A 111 35.32 42.02 55.49
CA GLU A 111 34.36 42.24 54.40
C GLU A 111 34.88 43.34 53.47
N LEU A 112 34.62 43.19 52.17
CA LEU A 112 34.90 44.20 51.14
C LEU A 112 33.58 44.53 50.43
N ASP A 113 33.12 45.75 50.61
CA ASP A 113 32.02 46.39 49.89
C ASP A 113 32.57 47.02 48.62
N ILE A 114 31.92 46.72 47.49
CA ILE A 114 32.33 47.08 46.13
C ILE A 114 31.14 47.76 45.48
N GLN A 115 31.29 49.04 45.14
CA GLN A 115 30.28 49.81 44.43
C GLN A 115 30.84 50.22 43.07
N LEU A 116 30.29 49.63 42.01
CA LEU A 116 30.61 49.93 40.63
C LEU A 116 29.50 50.81 40.04
N ARG A 117 29.87 51.86 39.31
CA ARG A 117 28.98 52.63 38.44
C ARG A 117 29.59 52.71 37.04
N GLY A 118 28.76 52.61 36.01
CA GLY A 118 29.19 52.74 34.62
C GLY A 118 28.00 52.85 33.68
N ILE A 119 28.28 52.78 32.37
CA ILE A 119 27.28 52.91 31.31
C ILE A 119 27.37 51.68 30.40
N ALA A 120 26.23 51.08 30.05
CA ALA A 120 26.20 49.99 29.08
C ALA A 120 26.78 50.44 27.72
N PRO A 121 27.52 49.57 27.00
CA PRO A 121 28.10 49.87 25.69
C PRO A 121 27.17 50.60 24.72
N LYS A 122 27.76 51.54 23.94
CA LYS A 122 27.06 52.29 22.89
C LYS A 122 26.69 51.48 21.64
N THR A 123 27.05 50.20 21.62
CA THR A 123 26.68 49.24 20.58
C THR A 123 26.22 47.95 21.24
N SER A 124 25.25 47.27 20.64
CA SER A 124 24.74 45.98 21.09
C SER A 124 25.76 44.86 20.79
N SER A 125 26.78 44.73 21.64
CA SER A 125 27.91 43.81 21.47
C SER A 125 27.65 42.37 21.94
N GLY A 126 26.40 42.00 22.25
CA GLY A 126 26.05 40.74 22.90
C GLY A 126 26.04 40.91 24.42
N GLU A 127 26.82 40.09 25.13
CA GLU A 127 26.98 40.23 26.59
C GLU A 127 28.07 41.25 26.96
N VAL A 128 27.77 42.08 27.94
CA VAL A 128 28.73 42.93 28.66
C VAL A 128 29.02 42.31 30.03
N GLU A 129 30.29 42.33 30.43
CA GLU A 129 30.71 41.97 31.79
C GLU A 129 30.37 43.11 32.74
N ILE A 130 29.50 42.86 33.74
CA ILE A 130 29.19 43.84 34.78
C ILE A 130 30.37 43.90 35.74
N ILE A 131 30.73 42.75 36.31
CA ILE A 131 31.90 42.58 37.15
C ILE A 131 32.52 41.21 36.89
N ARG A 132 33.83 41.16 36.87
CA ARG A 132 34.63 39.98 37.20
C ARG A 132 35.51 40.36 38.39
N LEU A 133 35.69 39.41 39.29
CA LEU A 133 36.46 39.51 40.51
C LEU A 133 37.35 38.27 40.59
N GLU A 134 38.66 38.47 40.68
CA GLU A 134 39.64 37.38 40.79
C GLU A 134 40.48 37.58 42.04
N HIS A 135 40.53 36.54 42.89
CA HIS A 135 41.51 36.49 43.96
C HIS A 135 42.83 35.99 43.37
N ILE A 136 43.84 36.84 43.37
CA ILE A 136 45.18 36.54 42.88
C ILE A 136 46.06 36.19 44.07
N LYS A 137 46.75 35.05 44.01
CA LYS A 137 47.78 34.64 44.97
C LYS A 137 49.00 34.14 44.21
N ASN A 138 50.17 34.72 44.51
CA ASN A 138 51.43 34.40 43.83
C ASN A 138 51.31 34.48 42.29
N LYS A 139 50.66 35.55 41.81
CA LYS A 139 50.40 35.84 40.37
C LYS A 139 49.48 34.87 39.63
N ASN A 140 48.81 33.95 40.34
CA ASN A 140 47.79 33.06 39.76
C ASN A 140 46.41 33.42 40.32
N ALA A 141 45.37 33.39 39.48
CA ALA A 141 44.00 33.45 39.95
C ALA A 141 43.66 32.13 40.67
N VAL A 142 43.35 32.21 41.96
CA VAL A 142 43.03 31.05 42.82
C VAL A 142 41.54 30.92 43.13
N ASP A 143 40.77 31.99 42.91
CA ASP A 143 39.30 31.98 42.98
C ASP A 143 38.74 33.09 42.08
N SER A 144 37.55 32.91 41.50
CA SER A 144 36.96 33.90 40.60
C SER A 144 35.42 33.91 40.60
N TYR A 145 34.87 35.11 40.48
CA TYR A 145 33.44 35.37 40.32
C TYR A 145 33.22 36.25 39.09
N ARG A 146 32.13 36.02 38.34
CA ARG A 146 31.83 36.73 37.09
C ARG A 146 30.33 36.88 36.89
N MET A 147 29.90 38.08 36.53
CA MET A 147 28.51 38.42 36.19
C MET A 147 28.45 39.18 34.87
N THR A 148 27.64 38.68 33.92
CA THR A 148 27.42 39.28 32.60
C THR A 148 25.94 39.60 32.39
N ARG A 149 25.65 40.54 31.49
CA ARG A 149 24.28 40.87 31.03
C ARG A 149 24.28 41.17 29.55
N LYS A 150 23.18 40.89 28.86
CA LYS A 150 23.04 41.22 27.44
C LYS A 150 22.74 42.70 27.26
N VAL A 151 23.21 43.29 26.15
CA VAL A 151 22.90 44.68 25.75
C VAL A 151 22.05 44.66 24.47
N VAL A 152 20.84 45.23 24.54
CA VAL A 152 19.89 45.33 23.42
C VAL A 152 19.73 46.77 22.94
N SER A 153 19.63 46.95 21.62
CA SER A 153 19.28 48.24 21.01
C SER A 153 17.79 48.30 20.62
N ALA A 154 17.22 49.51 20.55
CA ALA A 154 15.85 49.70 20.07
C ALA A 154 15.66 49.14 18.64
N GLU A 155 16.62 49.39 17.74
CA GLU A 155 16.62 48.89 16.36
C GLU A 155 16.60 47.35 16.26
N GLN A 156 17.34 46.66 17.14
CA GLN A 156 17.30 45.19 17.22
C GLN A 156 15.94 44.68 17.70
N ILE A 157 15.33 45.37 18.66
CA ILE A 157 14.01 45.02 19.20
C ILE A 157 12.91 45.29 18.17
N GLU A 158 12.92 46.42 17.48
CA GLU A 158 11.99 46.74 16.38
C GLU A 158 12.10 45.71 15.26
N SER A 159 13.31 45.36 14.84
CA SER A 159 13.56 44.32 13.84
C SER A 159 13.03 42.95 14.28
N SER A 160 13.32 42.55 15.52
CA SER A 160 12.84 41.27 16.09
C SER A 160 11.32 41.24 16.22
N LEU A 161 10.71 42.34 16.68
CA LEU A 161 9.26 42.50 16.82
C LEU A 161 8.57 42.39 15.46
N ALA A 162 9.08 43.05 14.41
CA ALA A 162 8.55 42.95 13.06
C ALA A 162 8.60 41.52 12.51
N ILE A 163 9.72 40.81 12.73
CA ILE A 163 9.86 39.39 12.37
C ILE A 163 8.83 38.53 13.12
N GLN A 164 8.67 38.70 14.43
CA GLN A 164 7.72 37.88 15.20
C GLN A 164 6.26 38.22 14.89
N GLN A 165 5.93 39.47 14.56
CA GLN A 165 4.60 39.85 14.08
C GLN A 165 4.28 39.18 12.74
N GLN A 166 5.25 39.07 11.84
CA GLN A 166 5.08 38.32 10.59
C GLN A 166 4.98 36.81 10.82
N ASN A 167 5.75 36.24 11.76
CA ASN A 167 5.64 34.83 12.15
C ASN A 167 4.26 34.52 12.75
N LEU A 168 3.75 35.40 13.63
CA LEU A 168 2.42 35.29 14.21
C LEU A 168 1.32 35.33 13.13
N LYS A 169 1.46 36.24 12.15
CA LYS A 169 0.56 36.31 10.98
C LYS A 169 0.58 35.02 10.14
N ASN A 170 1.76 34.44 9.93
CA ASN A 170 1.91 33.16 9.22
C ASN A 170 1.26 32.01 10.00
N LEU A 171 1.46 31.94 11.33
CA LEU A 171 0.83 30.97 12.22
C LEU A 171 -0.71 31.10 12.18
N LYS A 172 -1.25 32.33 12.15
CA LYS A 172 -2.70 32.54 12.03
C LYS A 172 -3.25 31.96 10.72
N ALA A 173 -2.56 32.20 9.62
CA ALA A 173 -2.97 31.69 8.31
C ALA A 173 -2.98 30.15 8.26
N ASP A 174 -2.03 29.48 8.92
CA ASP A 174 -2.02 28.00 9.03
C ASP A 174 -3.17 27.51 9.94
N ILE A 175 -3.39 28.14 11.10
CA ILE A 175 -4.53 27.85 11.99
C ILE A 175 -5.87 27.99 11.23
N ASP A 176 -6.07 29.10 10.51
CA ASP A 176 -7.31 29.36 9.76
C ASP A 176 -7.51 28.39 8.59
N ALA A 177 -6.42 27.97 7.93
CA ALA A 177 -6.47 26.94 6.89
C ALA A 177 -6.90 25.58 7.46
N ARG A 178 -6.39 25.15 8.63
CA ARG A 178 -6.81 23.90 9.28
C ARG A 178 -8.23 23.98 9.85
N ALA A 179 -8.67 25.14 10.33
CA ALA A 179 -10.05 25.34 10.75
C ALA A 179 -11.04 25.14 9.59
N ALA A 180 -10.66 25.54 8.36
CA ALA A 180 -11.44 25.26 7.15
C ALA A 180 -11.44 23.78 6.72
N GLU A 181 -10.49 22.97 7.20
CA GLU A 181 -10.45 21.50 7.09
C GLU A 181 -11.18 20.78 8.25
N GLU A 182 -11.97 21.52 9.06
CA GLU A 182 -12.68 21.01 10.24
C GLU A 182 -11.76 20.41 11.33
N VAL A 183 -10.51 20.87 11.42
CA VAL A 183 -9.58 20.48 12.49
C VAL A 183 -9.90 21.25 13.78
N ASP A 184 -9.83 20.58 14.94
CA ASP A 184 -9.96 21.25 16.25
C ASP A 184 -8.72 22.13 16.54
N ILE A 185 -8.82 23.41 16.23
CA ILE A 185 -7.76 24.39 16.46
C ILE A 185 -7.68 24.91 17.90
N SER A 186 -8.58 24.51 18.81
CA SER A 186 -8.82 25.21 20.10
C SER A 186 -7.55 25.39 20.93
N ALA A 187 -6.72 24.35 21.03
CA ALA A 187 -5.47 24.39 21.79
C ALA A 187 -4.38 25.26 21.14
N ALA A 188 -4.28 25.24 19.80
CA ALA A 188 -3.33 26.06 19.05
C ALA A 188 -3.75 27.54 19.02
N GLN A 189 -5.06 27.82 18.91
CA GLN A 189 -5.63 29.16 18.94
C GLN A 189 -5.38 29.84 20.29
N ALA A 190 -5.55 29.12 21.42
CA ALA A 190 -5.23 29.66 22.74
C ALA A 190 -3.74 30.10 22.86
N LYS A 191 -2.83 29.34 22.25
CA LYS A 191 -1.39 29.67 22.22
C LYS A 191 -1.04 30.81 21.25
N TYR A 192 -1.75 30.90 20.14
CA TYR A 192 -1.73 32.09 19.29
C TYR A 192 -2.19 33.34 20.07
N ASP A 193 -3.25 33.23 20.89
CA ASP A 193 -3.77 34.35 21.68
C ASP A 193 -2.84 34.76 22.85
N ASP A 194 -2.09 33.82 23.42
CA ASP A 194 -0.95 34.10 24.32
C ASP A 194 0.14 34.90 23.58
N ALA A 195 0.57 34.43 22.40
CA ALA A 195 1.61 35.08 21.61
C ALA A 195 1.24 36.49 21.13
N ASN A 196 -0.01 36.66 20.66
CA ASN A 196 -0.54 37.95 20.22
C ASN A 196 -0.57 38.99 21.35
N ARG A 197 -1.00 38.59 22.56
CA ARG A 197 -0.93 39.45 23.75
C ARG A 197 0.51 39.83 24.10
N ALA A 198 1.43 38.87 24.05
CA ALA A 198 2.85 39.12 24.33
C ALA A 198 3.49 40.10 23.32
N LEU A 199 3.27 39.96 22.01
CA LEU A 199 3.76 40.93 21.02
C LEU A 199 3.09 42.30 21.14
N THR A 200 1.82 42.35 21.54
CA THR A 200 1.13 43.62 21.84
C THR A 200 1.79 44.34 23.02
N SER A 201 2.12 43.62 24.10
CA SER A 201 2.89 44.20 25.21
C SER A 201 4.28 44.66 24.77
N ALA A 202 4.99 43.86 23.97
CA ALA A 202 6.33 44.20 23.47
C ALA A 202 6.36 45.52 22.69
N ALA A 203 5.36 45.80 21.86
CA ALA A 203 5.25 47.02 21.05
C ALA A 203 5.09 48.32 21.88
N SER A 204 4.80 48.21 23.18
CA SER A 204 4.60 49.34 24.10
C SER A 204 5.66 49.42 25.22
N ALA A 205 6.61 48.50 25.24
CA ALA A 205 7.59 48.36 26.32
C ALA A 205 8.96 48.96 25.94
N ALA A 206 9.73 49.36 26.95
CA ALA A 206 11.14 49.73 26.76
C ALA A 206 11.95 48.52 26.20
N PRO A 207 13.03 48.72 25.42
CA PRO A 207 13.73 47.65 24.70
C PRO A 207 14.08 46.42 25.55
N SER A 208 14.53 46.61 26.79
CA SER A 208 14.83 45.53 27.75
C SER A 208 13.60 44.66 28.10
N ARG A 209 12.44 45.28 28.31
CA ARG A 209 11.17 44.59 28.61
C ARG A 209 10.49 44.05 27.36
N ALA A 210 10.64 44.73 26.23
CA ALA A 210 10.17 44.24 24.94
C ALA A 210 10.86 42.91 24.57
N ALA A 211 12.14 42.73 24.88
CA ALA A 211 12.87 41.48 24.71
C ALA A 211 12.22 40.30 25.48
N GLU A 212 11.86 40.50 26.76
CA GLU A 212 11.18 39.49 27.59
C GLU A 212 9.81 39.09 27.01
N HIS A 213 9.05 40.07 26.53
CA HIS A 213 7.76 39.83 25.88
C HIS A 213 7.89 39.13 24.52
N ILE A 214 8.89 39.48 23.70
CA ILE A 214 9.19 38.80 22.43
C ILE A 214 9.58 37.34 22.68
N ALA A 215 10.42 37.06 23.69
CA ALA A 215 10.77 35.68 24.07
C ALA A 215 9.54 34.87 24.52
N THR A 216 8.61 35.50 25.26
CA THR A 216 7.34 34.90 25.66
C THR A 216 6.46 34.57 24.45
N ALA A 217 6.40 35.47 23.46
CA ALA A 217 5.65 35.25 22.23
C ALA A 217 6.22 34.12 21.38
N ILE A 218 7.56 34.07 21.22
CA ILE A 218 8.25 32.98 20.50
C ILE A 218 7.89 31.63 21.12
N LYS A 219 8.03 31.50 22.44
CA LYS A 219 7.67 30.27 23.17
C LYS A 219 6.21 29.87 22.95
N ALA A 220 5.27 30.81 22.98
CA ALA A 220 3.86 30.52 22.74
C ALA A 220 3.58 30.08 21.29
N MET A 221 4.26 30.65 20.29
CA MET A 221 4.17 30.21 18.90
C MET A 221 4.78 28.80 18.68
N ASP A 222 5.92 28.53 19.32
CA ASP A 222 6.57 27.21 19.31
C ASP A 222 5.72 26.12 19.99
N GLU A 223 4.93 26.48 21.01
CA GLU A 223 3.94 25.60 21.64
C GLU A 223 2.68 25.41 20.76
N ALA A 224 2.26 26.43 20.00
CA ALA A 224 1.06 26.36 19.15
C ALA A 224 1.19 25.37 17.99
N LYS A 225 2.35 25.35 17.33
CA LYS A 225 2.61 24.54 16.13
C LYS A 225 2.43 23.02 16.35
N PRO A 226 3.05 22.36 17.35
CA PRO A 226 2.87 20.92 17.57
C PRO A 226 1.44 20.57 18.02
N LEU A 227 0.71 21.50 18.65
CA LEU A 227 -0.71 21.31 18.99
C LEU A 227 -1.60 21.29 17.74
N LEU A 228 -1.34 22.19 16.79
CA LEU A 228 -2.03 22.21 15.49
C LEU A 228 -1.70 20.96 14.66
N ASP A 229 -0.41 20.59 14.61
CA ASP A 229 0.06 19.38 13.93
C ASP A 229 -0.62 18.12 14.49
N LYS A 230 -0.77 18.02 15.82
CA LYS A 230 -1.47 16.94 16.50
C LYS A 230 -2.94 16.87 16.09
N ALA A 231 -3.69 17.96 16.26
CA ALA A 231 -5.13 17.98 15.97
C ALA A 231 -5.41 17.62 14.50
N TRP A 232 -4.57 18.08 13.57
CA TRP A 232 -4.67 17.73 12.15
C TRP A 232 -4.39 16.24 11.89
N ALA A 233 -3.45 15.63 12.62
CA ALA A 233 -3.24 14.18 12.57
C ALA A 233 -4.43 13.39 13.13
N GLU A 234 -5.02 13.84 14.23
CA GLU A 234 -6.21 13.24 14.84
C GLU A 234 -7.42 13.30 13.87
N LYS A 235 -7.64 14.44 13.21
CA LYS A 235 -8.68 14.61 12.18
C LYS A 235 -8.50 13.65 11.00
N ASN A 236 -7.31 13.62 10.38
CA ASN A 236 -7.06 12.74 9.23
C ASN A 236 -7.23 11.25 9.59
N VAL A 237 -6.75 10.83 10.77
CA VAL A 237 -6.93 9.47 11.28
C VAL A 237 -8.43 9.16 11.47
N SER A 238 -9.18 10.09 12.07
CA SER A 238 -10.63 9.96 12.26
C SER A 238 -11.37 9.78 10.92
N ASP A 239 -11.11 10.67 9.95
CA ASP A 239 -11.76 10.64 8.64
C ASP A 239 -11.48 9.32 7.88
N THR A 240 -10.26 8.80 8.00
CA THR A 240 -9.88 7.48 7.44
C THR A 240 -10.68 6.34 8.08
N GLY A 241 -10.93 6.42 9.40
CA GLY A 241 -11.77 5.45 10.12
C GLY A 241 -13.23 5.49 9.66
N VAL A 242 -13.83 6.67 9.58
CA VAL A 242 -15.21 6.86 9.10
C VAL A 242 -15.38 6.36 7.66
N ALA A 243 -14.38 6.61 6.81
CA ALA A 243 -14.39 6.11 5.44
C ALA A 243 -14.33 4.56 5.40
N LEU A 244 -13.51 3.92 6.25
CA LEU A 244 -13.46 2.45 6.37
C LEU A 244 -14.82 1.86 6.78
N GLU A 245 -15.51 2.45 7.75
CA GLU A 245 -16.86 2.01 8.17
C GLU A 245 -17.90 2.11 7.04
N SER A 246 -17.82 3.16 6.22
CA SER A 246 -18.63 3.33 5.01
C SER A 246 -18.34 2.26 3.95
N LEU A 247 -17.06 1.85 3.81
CA LEU A 247 -16.65 0.79 2.89
C LEU A 247 -17.10 -0.59 3.38
N ASP A 248 -16.95 -0.88 4.68
CA ASP A 248 -17.39 -2.11 5.32
C ASP A 248 -18.90 -2.31 5.14
N SER A 249 -19.69 -1.25 5.30
CA SER A 249 -21.13 -1.25 5.04
C SER A 249 -21.47 -1.64 3.59
N LYS A 250 -20.67 -1.23 2.59
CA LYS A 250 -20.86 -1.64 1.19
C LYS A 250 -20.37 -3.05 0.91
N ILE A 251 -19.32 -3.49 1.59
CA ILE A 251 -18.81 -4.87 1.49
C ILE A 251 -19.86 -5.85 2.04
N ASN A 252 -20.48 -5.55 3.19
CA ASN A 252 -21.53 -6.39 3.78
C ASN A 252 -22.74 -6.52 2.84
N TYR A 253 -23.15 -5.45 2.14
CA TYR A 253 -24.18 -5.54 1.09
C TYR A 253 -23.85 -6.60 0.01
N PHE A 254 -22.58 -6.72 -0.42
CA PHE A 254 -22.21 -7.75 -1.38
C PHE A 254 -22.09 -9.14 -0.75
N ILE A 255 -21.47 -9.25 0.42
CA ILE A 255 -21.15 -10.55 1.04
C ILE A 255 -22.40 -11.18 1.67
N GLU A 256 -23.14 -10.41 2.48
CA GLU A 256 -24.25 -10.92 3.29
C GLU A 256 -25.59 -10.81 2.55
N GLU A 257 -25.96 -9.63 2.02
CA GLU A 257 -27.26 -9.45 1.37
C GLU A 257 -27.35 -10.09 -0.03
N ARG A 258 -26.21 -10.17 -0.75
CA ARG A 258 -26.14 -10.71 -2.11
C ARG A 258 -25.40 -12.05 -2.22
N SER A 259 -24.85 -12.59 -1.12
CA SER A 259 -24.08 -13.86 -1.11
C SER A 259 -22.88 -13.89 -2.08
N MET A 260 -22.31 -12.73 -2.43
CA MET A 260 -21.26 -12.58 -3.44
C MET A 260 -19.83 -12.65 -2.88
N GLY A 261 -19.63 -13.18 -1.67
CA GLY A 261 -18.30 -13.23 -1.03
C GLY A 261 -17.22 -13.99 -1.82
N GLY A 262 -17.62 -14.87 -2.74
CA GLY A 262 -16.72 -15.56 -3.67
C GLY A 262 -16.52 -14.88 -5.04
N ASP A 263 -17.20 -13.75 -5.33
CA ASP A 263 -17.03 -13.03 -6.59
C ASP A 263 -15.63 -12.37 -6.62
N PRO A 264 -14.80 -12.61 -7.66
CA PRO A 264 -13.44 -12.07 -7.73
C PRO A 264 -13.37 -10.54 -7.57
N ARG A 265 -14.43 -9.80 -7.95
CA ARG A 265 -14.50 -8.34 -7.84
C ARG A 265 -14.78 -7.91 -6.39
N VAL A 266 -15.63 -8.64 -5.68
CA VAL A 266 -15.88 -8.43 -4.24
C VAL A 266 -14.62 -8.77 -3.44
N VAL A 267 -13.96 -9.88 -3.76
CA VAL A 267 -12.66 -10.26 -3.16
C VAL A 267 -11.61 -9.17 -3.40
N PHE A 268 -11.58 -8.55 -4.58
CA PHE A 268 -10.67 -7.43 -4.88
C PHE A 268 -10.99 -6.16 -4.07
N ILE A 269 -12.27 -5.79 -3.92
CA ILE A 269 -12.71 -4.67 -3.06
C ILE A 269 -12.32 -4.92 -1.60
N VAL A 270 -12.58 -6.12 -1.07
CA VAL A 270 -12.15 -6.55 0.27
C VAL A 270 -10.63 -6.48 0.42
N THR A 271 -9.88 -6.88 -0.61
CA THR A 271 -8.41 -6.82 -0.60
C THR A 271 -7.89 -5.38 -0.50
N LYS A 272 -8.52 -4.42 -1.22
CA LYS A 272 -8.21 -3.00 -1.08
C LYS A 272 -8.58 -2.46 0.31
N ARG A 273 -9.71 -2.89 0.87
CA ARG A 273 -10.13 -2.56 2.24
C ARG A 273 -9.08 -3.02 3.27
N GLU A 274 -8.56 -4.24 3.16
CA GLU A 274 -7.51 -4.73 4.05
C GLU A 274 -6.21 -3.92 3.93
N SER A 275 -5.83 -3.52 2.71
CA SER A 275 -4.69 -2.60 2.50
C SER A 275 -4.92 -1.24 3.19
N ALA A 276 -6.13 -0.67 3.07
CA ALA A 276 -6.49 0.58 3.74
C ALA A 276 -6.49 0.46 5.28
N ALA A 277 -7.00 -0.66 5.81
CA ALA A 277 -7.01 -0.95 7.25
C ALA A 277 -5.59 -1.04 7.83
N GLN A 278 -4.61 -1.56 7.08
CA GLN A 278 -3.20 -1.56 7.48
C GLN A 278 -2.64 -0.14 7.62
N PHE A 279 -2.90 0.75 6.65
CA PHE A 279 -2.48 2.15 6.76
C PHE A 279 -3.15 2.89 7.92
N TYR A 280 -4.44 2.65 8.14
CA TYR A 280 -5.17 3.17 9.29
C TYR A 280 -4.56 2.72 10.63
N SER A 281 -4.17 1.45 10.75
CA SER A 281 -3.44 0.96 11.93
C SER A 281 -2.09 1.68 12.12
N LEU A 282 -1.28 1.76 11.05
CA LEU A 282 0.01 2.46 11.10
C LEU A 282 -0.13 3.95 11.43
N ALA A 283 -1.22 4.59 11.02
CA ALA A 283 -1.53 5.97 11.34
C ALA A 283 -1.85 6.14 12.84
N LYS A 284 -2.61 5.22 13.43
CA LYS A 284 -2.88 5.19 14.89
C LYS A 284 -1.61 4.91 15.69
N ASP A 285 -0.76 3.99 15.24
CA ASP A 285 0.53 3.70 15.89
C ASP A 285 1.45 4.93 15.87
N ALA A 286 1.57 5.61 14.72
CA ALA A 286 2.34 6.85 14.61
C ALA A 286 1.77 7.98 15.48
N LEU A 287 0.44 8.10 15.58
CA LEU A 287 -0.24 9.07 16.44
C LEU A 287 0.06 8.79 17.93
N ASN A 288 -0.01 7.53 18.37
CA ASN A 288 0.34 7.11 19.72
C ASN A 288 1.83 7.38 20.06
N MET A 289 2.70 7.38 19.06
CA MET A 289 4.13 7.73 19.19
C MET A 289 4.39 9.25 19.10
N ASN A 290 3.35 10.09 19.02
CA ASN A 290 3.42 11.54 18.77
C ASN A 290 4.15 11.94 17.46
N ASN A 291 4.20 11.05 16.47
CA ASN A 291 4.76 11.31 15.15
C ASN A 291 3.65 11.78 14.18
N TYR A 292 3.18 13.00 14.40
CA TYR A 292 2.04 13.58 13.67
C TYR A 292 2.20 13.66 12.14
N PRO A 293 3.39 14.00 11.58
CA PRO A 293 3.59 13.98 10.13
C PRO A 293 3.44 12.58 9.53
N LEU A 294 3.97 11.55 10.19
CA LEU A 294 3.81 10.16 9.75
C LEU A 294 2.37 9.70 9.90
N ALA A 295 1.70 10.04 11.01
CA ALA A 295 0.29 9.74 11.22
C ALA A 295 -0.60 10.33 10.12
N ARG A 296 -0.41 11.61 9.75
CA ARG A 296 -1.11 12.23 8.61
C ARG A 296 -0.82 11.54 7.28
N SER A 297 0.44 11.25 6.98
CA SER A 297 0.82 10.54 5.75
C SER A 297 0.12 9.19 5.63
N ARG A 298 0.15 8.37 6.69
CA ARG A 298 -0.49 7.05 6.69
C ARG A 298 -2.01 7.13 6.69
N ALA A 299 -2.60 8.10 7.38
CA ALA A 299 -4.04 8.36 7.29
C ALA A 299 -4.44 8.70 5.85
N SER A 300 -3.75 9.64 5.19
CA SER A 300 -4.02 10.00 3.79
C SER A 300 -3.81 8.84 2.81
N ASP A 301 -2.77 8.01 2.99
CA ASP A 301 -2.56 6.79 2.19
C ASP A 301 -3.73 5.81 2.38
N GLY A 302 -4.18 5.61 3.61
CA GLY A 302 -5.36 4.81 3.96
C GLY A 302 -6.62 5.35 3.30
N LEU A 303 -6.95 6.62 3.52
CA LEU A 303 -8.13 7.30 2.97
C LEU A 303 -8.17 7.23 1.44
N ARG A 304 -7.03 7.39 0.75
CA ARG A 304 -6.93 7.17 -0.70
C ARG A 304 -7.33 5.74 -1.08
N LYS A 305 -6.80 4.72 -0.40
CA LYS A 305 -7.15 3.30 -0.66
C LYS A 305 -8.59 2.96 -0.32
N VAL A 306 -9.18 3.57 0.71
CA VAL A 306 -10.61 3.47 0.98
C VAL A 306 -11.41 4.06 -0.18
N ASN A 307 -11.09 5.28 -0.62
CA ASN A 307 -11.82 5.96 -1.69
C ASN A 307 -11.71 5.23 -3.04
N GLU A 308 -10.55 4.64 -3.35
CA GLU A 308 -10.38 3.71 -4.49
C GLU A 308 -11.35 2.51 -4.39
N ALA A 309 -11.43 1.87 -3.22
CA ALA A 309 -12.31 0.71 -2.99
C ALA A 309 -13.80 1.08 -2.95
N LEU A 310 -14.14 2.26 -2.43
CA LEU A 310 -15.50 2.82 -2.46
C LEU A 310 -15.93 3.06 -3.91
N ALA A 311 -15.06 3.63 -4.76
CA ALA A 311 -15.36 3.86 -6.17
C ALA A 311 -15.59 2.54 -6.92
N ASP A 312 -14.73 1.54 -6.71
CA ASP A 312 -14.92 0.19 -7.27
C ASP A 312 -16.23 -0.45 -6.79
N ALA A 313 -16.55 -0.34 -5.49
CA ALA A 313 -17.79 -0.83 -4.91
C ALA A 313 -19.02 -0.13 -5.50
N HIS A 314 -18.97 1.18 -5.73
CA HIS A 314 -20.04 1.93 -6.38
C HIS A 314 -20.25 1.47 -7.83
N ALA A 315 -19.18 1.48 -8.65
CA ALA A 315 -19.24 1.05 -10.05
C ALA A 315 -19.64 -0.43 -10.20
N PHE A 316 -19.29 -1.28 -9.22
CA PHE A 316 -19.72 -2.67 -9.20
C PHE A 316 -21.21 -2.81 -8.83
N ARG A 317 -21.68 -2.05 -7.83
CA ARG A 317 -23.09 -2.03 -7.41
C ARG A 317 -24.03 -1.63 -8.56
N GLU A 318 -23.65 -0.64 -9.36
CA GLU A 318 -24.39 -0.22 -10.56
C GLU A 318 -24.47 -1.32 -11.62
N LYS A 319 -23.38 -2.08 -11.84
CA LYS A 319 -23.38 -3.18 -12.81
C LYS A 319 -24.25 -4.36 -12.37
N ILE A 320 -24.30 -4.66 -11.07
CA ILE A 320 -25.15 -5.74 -10.55
C ILE A 320 -26.60 -5.30 -10.27
N SER A 321 -26.98 -4.05 -10.55
CA SER A 321 -28.37 -3.57 -10.41
C SER A 321 -29.26 -3.82 -11.63
N SER A 322 -28.82 -4.67 -12.57
CA SER A 322 -29.60 -5.08 -13.76
C SER A 322 -29.97 -6.56 -13.73
N GLY A 323 -31.10 -6.91 -14.34
CA GLY A 323 -31.52 -8.27 -14.65
C GLY A 323 -31.44 -8.58 -16.15
N SER A 324 -31.90 -9.78 -16.52
CA SER A 324 -31.84 -10.29 -17.89
C SER A 324 -33.14 -10.98 -18.31
N LEU A 325 -33.36 -11.09 -19.61
CA LEU A 325 -34.59 -11.63 -20.20
C LEU A 325 -34.26 -12.61 -21.34
N ASP A 326 -34.49 -13.91 -21.12
CA ASP A 326 -34.39 -14.95 -22.15
C ASP A 326 -35.74 -15.10 -22.88
N VAL A 327 -35.74 -14.83 -24.17
CA VAL A 327 -36.94 -14.77 -25.01
C VAL A 327 -36.91 -15.87 -26.07
N ARG A 328 -37.87 -16.78 -26.00
CA ARG A 328 -37.97 -17.98 -26.84
C ARG A 328 -39.32 -18.08 -27.53
N SER A 329 -39.38 -18.74 -28.70
CA SER A 329 -40.66 -19.08 -29.33
C SER A 329 -40.64 -20.41 -30.07
N THR A 330 -41.84 -20.98 -30.23
CA THR A 330 -42.10 -22.15 -31.06
C THR A 330 -43.14 -21.77 -32.13
N PRO A 331 -42.81 -21.79 -33.43
CA PRO A 331 -41.48 -22.00 -34.00
C PRO A 331 -40.49 -20.85 -33.72
N SER A 332 -39.20 -21.15 -33.69
CA SER A 332 -38.10 -20.21 -33.40
C SER A 332 -37.69 -19.35 -34.61
N GLY A 333 -37.24 -18.12 -34.36
CA GLY A 333 -36.98 -17.10 -35.40
C GLY A 333 -38.09 -16.06 -35.50
N ALA A 334 -38.77 -15.75 -34.40
CA ALA A 334 -39.73 -14.65 -34.32
C ALA A 334 -39.03 -13.35 -33.89
N SER A 335 -39.36 -12.22 -34.52
CA SER A 335 -38.84 -10.90 -34.20
C SER A 335 -39.28 -10.46 -32.80
N ILE A 336 -38.31 -10.06 -31.98
CA ILE A 336 -38.49 -9.65 -30.59
C ILE A 336 -38.50 -8.12 -30.50
N TYR A 337 -39.51 -7.58 -29.83
CA TYR A 337 -39.64 -6.18 -29.48
C TYR A 337 -39.82 -6.06 -27.96
N ILE A 338 -39.11 -5.12 -27.33
CA ILE A 338 -39.27 -4.75 -25.93
C ILE A 338 -39.67 -3.28 -25.89
N ASP A 339 -40.84 -2.99 -25.32
CA ASP A 339 -41.48 -1.66 -25.31
C ASP A 339 -41.46 -0.99 -26.70
N GLY A 340 -41.80 -1.78 -27.72
CA GLY A 340 -41.80 -1.37 -29.13
C GLY A 340 -40.43 -1.33 -29.81
N THR A 341 -39.32 -1.43 -29.09
CA THR A 341 -37.96 -1.42 -29.65
C THR A 341 -37.51 -2.81 -30.08
N TYR A 342 -37.14 -2.98 -31.35
CA TYR A 342 -36.62 -4.26 -31.87
C TYR A 342 -35.29 -4.67 -31.19
N LYS A 343 -35.15 -5.94 -30.83
CA LYS A 343 -33.96 -6.48 -30.13
C LYS A 343 -33.27 -7.66 -30.82
N GLY A 344 -33.97 -8.42 -31.67
CA GLY A 344 -33.42 -9.62 -32.32
C GLY A 344 -34.48 -10.63 -32.74
N VAL A 345 -34.10 -11.90 -32.91
CA VAL A 345 -35.01 -13.01 -33.22
C VAL A 345 -34.84 -14.17 -32.24
N THR A 346 -35.91 -14.87 -31.91
CA THR A 346 -35.89 -15.97 -30.92
C THR A 346 -35.08 -17.20 -31.39
N PRO A 347 -34.40 -17.95 -30.48
CA PRO A 347 -34.17 -17.62 -29.07
C PRO A 347 -33.09 -16.53 -28.91
N PHE A 348 -33.29 -15.60 -27.98
CA PHE A 348 -32.35 -14.49 -27.72
C PHE A 348 -32.42 -14.06 -26.25
N VAL A 349 -31.26 -13.73 -25.67
CA VAL A 349 -31.18 -13.20 -24.29
C VAL A 349 -30.85 -11.71 -24.36
N VAL A 350 -31.72 -10.89 -23.75
CA VAL A 350 -31.48 -9.46 -23.55
C VAL A 350 -30.86 -9.26 -22.18
N LEU A 351 -29.70 -8.61 -22.13
CA LEU A 351 -28.95 -8.31 -20.91
C LEU A 351 -29.20 -6.85 -20.48
N GLU A 352 -28.75 -6.53 -19.26
CA GLU A 352 -28.64 -5.15 -18.74
C GLU A 352 -29.98 -4.39 -18.67
N LEU A 353 -31.09 -5.09 -18.36
CA LEU A 353 -32.38 -4.46 -18.11
C LEU A 353 -32.48 -4.01 -16.64
N SER A 354 -32.84 -2.75 -16.38
CA SER A 354 -33.13 -2.27 -15.02
C SER A 354 -34.33 -3.01 -14.40
N GLU A 355 -34.41 -3.05 -13.08
CA GLU A 355 -35.57 -3.61 -12.39
C GLU A 355 -36.87 -2.89 -12.80
N GLY A 356 -37.90 -3.64 -13.19
CA GLY A 356 -39.14 -3.05 -13.67
C GLY A 356 -39.94 -3.93 -14.63
N SER A 357 -41.01 -3.34 -15.18
CA SER A 357 -41.98 -4.03 -16.01
C SER A 357 -41.82 -3.63 -17.49
N TYR A 358 -41.67 -4.62 -18.36
CA TYR A 358 -41.41 -4.45 -19.80
C TYR A 358 -42.44 -5.20 -20.64
N GLN A 359 -42.93 -4.61 -21.72
CA GLN A 359 -43.79 -5.28 -22.69
C GLN A 359 -42.94 -6.01 -23.74
N VAL A 360 -43.01 -7.35 -23.73
CA VAL A 360 -42.33 -8.22 -24.70
C VAL A 360 -43.32 -8.62 -25.78
N LYS A 361 -43.08 -8.18 -27.02
CA LYS A 361 -43.86 -8.55 -28.21
C LYS A 361 -43.03 -9.43 -29.14
N LEU A 362 -43.62 -10.53 -29.61
CA LEU A 362 -43.03 -11.45 -30.58
C LEU A 362 -43.87 -11.45 -31.86
N SER A 363 -43.23 -11.24 -33.01
CA SER A 363 -43.90 -11.19 -34.31
C SER A 363 -43.24 -12.12 -35.32
N ARG A 364 -44.03 -12.81 -36.14
CA ARG A 364 -43.53 -13.69 -37.20
C ARG A 364 -44.51 -13.75 -38.36
N SER A 365 -44.00 -13.58 -39.59
CA SER A 365 -44.82 -13.71 -40.80
C SER A 365 -45.53 -15.07 -40.87
N GLY A 366 -46.85 -15.05 -41.12
CA GLY A 366 -47.72 -16.23 -41.12
C GLY A 366 -48.22 -16.68 -39.74
N TYR A 367 -47.96 -15.91 -38.67
CA TYR A 367 -48.39 -16.20 -37.30
C TYR A 367 -48.99 -14.95 -36.64
N ASN A 368 -49.87 -15.15 -35.67
CA ASN A 368 -50.40 -14.07 -34.84
C ASN A 368 -49.30 -13.54 -33.91
N ASP A 369 -49.25 -12.22 -33.74
CA ASP A 369 -48.36 -11.57 -32.76
C ASP A 369 -48.67 -12.05 -31.34
N TYR A 370 -47.63 -12.34 -30.57
CA TYR A 370 -47.72 -12.61 -29.13
C TYR A 370 -47.27 -11.39 -28.34
N THR A 371 -47.89 -11.10 -27.20
CA THR A 371 -47.45 -10.01 -26.31
C THR A 371 -47.66 -10.41 -24.85
N GLN A 372 -46.63 -10.21 -24.03
CA GLN A 372 -46.62 -10.50 -22.60
C GLN A 372 -45.85 -9.41 -21.86
N THR A 373 -46.33 -9.01 -20.69
CA THR A 373 -45.57 -8.18 -19.77
C THR A 373 -44.65 -9.07 -18.93
N ALA A 374 -43.35 -8.78 -18.94
CA ALA A 374 -42.34 -9.41 -18.10
C ALA A 374 -41.90 -8.43 -16.99
N PHE A 375 -41.80 -8.93 -15.76
CA PHE A 375 -41.14 -8.19 -14.67
C PHE A 375 -39.70 -8.70 -14.57
N ILE A 376 -38.74 -7.77 -14.62
CA ILE A 376 -37.31 -8.06 -14.50
C ILE A 376 -36.91 -7.78 -13.06
N THR A 377 -36.42 -8.82 -12.38
CA THR A 377 -35.76 -8.70 -11.08
C THR A 377 -34.26 -8.50 -11.29
N THR A 378 -33.65 -7.59 -10.53
CA THR A 378 -32.20 -7.40 -10.47
C THR A 378 -31.46 -8.72 -10.20
N GLY A 379 -30.49 -9.08 -11.05
CA GLY A 379 -29.65 -10.27 -10.90
C GLY A 379 -30.27 -11.61 -11.35
N GLU A 380 -31.55 -11.63 -11.77
CA GLU A 380 -32.21 -12.83 -12.27
C GLU A 380 -32.28 -12.86 -13.82
N THR A 381 -32.55 -14.04 -14.37
CA THR A 381 -32.97 -14.21 -15.78
C THR A 381 -34.45 -14.55 -15.83
N THR A 382 -35.28 -13.56 -16.16
CA THR A 382 -36.69 -13.78 -16.46
C THR A 382 -36.80 -14.53 -17.79
N ILE A 383 -37.67 -15.53 -17.90
CA ILE A 383 -37.86 -16.31 -19.13
C ILE A 383 -39.24 -16.04 -19.71
N VAL A 384 -39.29 -15.57 -20.97
CA VAL A 384 -40.53 -15.45 -21.77
C VAL A 384 -40.47 -16.47 -22.90
N SER A 385 -41.42 -17.40 -22.91
CA SER A 385 -41.52 -18.46 -23.92
C SER A 385 -42.92 -18.55 -24.49
N ALA A 386 -43.05 -18.41 -25.82
CA ALA A 386 -44.34 -18.37 -26.50
C ALA A 386 -44.48 -19.43 -27.60
N THR A 387 -45.65 -20.09 -27.67
CA THR A 387 -46.03 -20.88 -28.85
C THR A 387 -46.87 -19.99 -29.76
N LEU A 388 -46.37 -19.70 -30.97
CA LEU A 388 -47.05 -18.82 -31.91
C LEU A 388 -48.11 -19.61 -32.70
N SER A 389 -49.33 -19.08 -32.77
CA SER A 389 -50.42 -19.67 -33.55
C SER A 389 -50.37 -19.17 -35.00
N PRO A 390 -50.41 -20.06 -36.01
CA PRO A 390 -50.40 -19.64 -37.42
C PRO A 390 -51.67 -18.86 -37.78
N THR A 391 -51.54 -17.87 -38.67
CA THR A 391 -52.69 -17.19 -39.28
C THR A 391 -53.39 -18.12 -40.27
N PRO A 392 -54.74 -18.20 -40.30
CA PRO A 392 -55.44 -19.03 -41.28
C PRO A 392 -55.07 -18.67 -42.73
N PRO A 393 -54.91 -19.66 -43.63
CA PRO A 393 -54.67 -19.38 -45.04
C PRO A 393 -55.88 -18.68 -45.68
N PRO A 394 -55.71 -17.76 -46.65
CA PRO A 394 -56.78 -16.94 -47.22
C PRO A 394 -57.77 -17.70 -48.13
N THR A 395 -57.58 -19.00 -48.33
CA THR A 395 -58.37 -19.86 -49.20
C THR A 395 -58.97 -21.05 -48.45
N GLY A 396 -60.12 -21.53 -48.91
CA GLY A 396 -60.78 -22.75 -48.42
C GLY A 396 -60.85 -23.83 -49.50
N ALA A 397 -61.51 -24.94 -49.17
CA ALA A 397 -61.74 -26.04 -50.08
C ALA A 397 -63.24 -26.32 -50.24
N LEU A 398 -63.63 -26.93 -51.36
CA LEU A 398 -65.00 -27.33 -51.65
C LEU A 398 -65.04 -28.77 -52.14
N TYR A 399 -65.79 -29.61 -51.42
CA TYR A 399 -66.08 -30.98 -51.83
C TYR A 399 -67.46 -31.07 -52.48
N VAL A 400 -67.52 -31.54 -53.72
CA VAL A 400 -68.75 -31.62 -54.51
C VAL A 400 -69.11 -33.08 -54.80
N LYS A 401 -70.32 -33.48 -54.42
CA LYS A 401 -70.92 -34.81 -54.65
C LYS A 401 -72.22 -34.70 -55.43
N SER A 402 -72.56 -35.72 -56.23
CA SER A 402 -73.90 -35.86 -56.79
C SER A 402 -74.39 -37.30 -56.78
N THR A 403 -75.72 -37.44 -56.88
CA THR A 403 -76.41 -38.70 -57.12
C THR A 403 -77.30 -38.54 -58.35
N PRO A 404 -77.14 -39.35 -59.42
CA PRO A 404 -76.04 -40.31 -59.63
C PRO A 404 -74.71 -39.59 -59.92
N SER A 405 -73.61 -40.12 -59.39
CA SER A 405 -72.25 -39.56 -59.49
C SER A 405 -71.72 -39.50 -60.93
N GLY A 406 -70.67 -38.71 -61.17
CA GLY A 406 -70.12 -38.44 -62.51
C GLY A 406 -70.78 -37.25 -63.21
N ALA A 407 -71.47 -36.37 -62.48
CA ALA A 407 -71.94 -35.09 -63.01
C ALA A 407 -70.76 -34.09 -63.12
N SER A 408 -70.68 -33.36 -64.23
CA SER A 408 -69.69 -32.32 -64.49
C SER A 408 -69.87 -31.13 -63.55
N VAL A 409 -68.80 -30.73 -62.87
CA VAL A 409 -68.78 -29.65 -61.87
C VAL A 409 -68.15 -28.40 -62.48
N TYR A 410 -68.87 -27.29 -62.38
CA TYR A 410 -68.42 -25.95 -62.72
C TYR A 410 -68.44 -25.08 -61.46
N ILE A 411 -67.37 -24.34 -61.21
CA ILE A 411 -67.27 -23.32 -60.16
C ILE A 411 -67.09 -21.97 -60.86
N ASP A 412 -68.02 -21.04 -60.62
CA ASP A 412 -68.09 -19.71 -61.26
C ASP A 412 -67.95 -19.79 -62.79
N GLY A 413 -68.71 -20.72 -63.39
CA GLY A 413 -68.69 -21.00 -64.82
C GLY A 413 -67.49 -21.79 -65.34
N THR A 414 -66.42 -21.97 -64.56
CA THR A 414 -65.22 -22.71 -64.95
C THR A 414 -65.34 -24.20 -64.63
N TYR A 415 -65.15 -25.07 -65.63
CA TYR A 415 -65.16 -26.53 -65.42
C TYR A 415 -64.00 -26.98 -64.52
N LYS A 416 -64.27 -27.86 -63.55
CA LYS A 416 -63.28 -28.36 -62.58
C LYS A 416 -63.14 -29.89 -62.55
N GLY A 417 -64.03 -30.66 -63.18
CA GLY A 417 -64.00 -32.12 -63.20
C GLY A 417 -65.40 -32.74 -63.03
N VAL A 418 -65.48 -34.01 -62.63
CA VAL A 418 -66.74 -34.72 -62.37
C VAL A 418 -66.86 -35.17 -60.92
N THR A 419 -68.09 -35.25 -60.40
CA THR A 419 -68.36 -35.67 -59.01
C THR A 419 -68.08 -37.17 -58.76
N PRO A 420 -67.57 -37.56 -57.57
CA PRO A 420 -67.17 -36.72 -56.46
C PRO A 420 -65.82 -36.01 -56.69
N LEU A 421 -65.75 -34.71 -56.40
CA LEU A 421 -64.58 -33.85 -56.68
C LEU A 421 -64.22 -32.99 -55.46
N VAL A 422 -62.94 -32.86 -55.13
CA VAL A 422 -62.42 -31.82 -54.22
C VAL A 422 -61.81 -30.71 -55.06
N VAL A 423 -62.20 -29.45 -54.79
CA VAL A 423 -61.61 -28.25 -55.36
C VAL A 423 -60.94 -27.47 -54.24
N SER A 424 -59.62 -27.39 -54.24
CA SER A 424 -58.81 -26.64 -53.28
C SER A 424 -58.58 -25.20 -53.74
N GLU A 425 -58.02 -24.37 -52.85
CA GLU A 425 -57.54 -23.00 -53.13
C GLU A 425 -58.61 -22.02 -53.63
N LEU A 426 -59.87 -22.22 -53.23
CA LEU A 426 -60.94 -21.24 -53.49
C LEU A 426 -60.80 -20.07 -52.53
N SER A 427 -60.85 -18.84 -53.05
CA SER A 427 -60.88 -17.61 -52.24
C SER A 427 -61.97 -17.63 -51.18
N GLY A 428 -61.76 -17.00 -50.03
CA GLY A 428 -62.85 -16.74 -49.08
C GLY A 428 -63.93 -15.87 -49.75
N GLY A 429 -65.16 -16.38 -49.86
CA GLY A 429 -66.23 -15.69 -50.60
C GLY A 429 -67.36 -16.59 -51.09
N SER A 430 -68.28 -16.00 -51.85
CA SER A 430 -69.46 -16.66 -52.40
C SER A 430 -69.20 -17.18 -53.82
N HIS A 431 -69.22 -18.51 -53.99
CA HIS A 431 -68.94 -19.20 -55.25
C HIS A 431 -70.20 -19.91 -55.79
N GLN A 432 -70.46 -19.83 -57.09
CA GLN A 432 -71.55 -20.55 -57.74
C GLN A 432 -71.10 -21.93 -58.22
N VAL A 433 -71.73 -22.98 -57.69
CA VAL A 433 -71.49 -24.38 -58.08
C VAL A 433 -72.61 -24.82 -59.02
N ARG A 434 -72.29 -25.18 -60.26
CA ARG A 434 -73.23 -25.80 -61.20
C ARG A 434 -72.80 -27.24 -61.51
N LEU A 435 -73.72 -28.18 -61.37
CA LEU A 435 -73.57 -29.58 -61.73
C LEU A 435 -74.44 -29.91 -62.95
N THR A 436 -73.85 -30.50 -63.98
CA THR A 436 -74.57 -30.88 -65.21
C THR A 436 -74.36 -32.37 -65.52
N LYS A 437 -75.40 -33.06 -66.02
CA LYS A 437 -75.31 -34.47 -66.40
C LYS A 437 -76.39 -34.82 -67.44
N GLY A 438 -76.00 -35.51 -68.52
CA GLY A 438 -76.95 -35.89 -69.59
C GLY A 438 -78.11 -36.74 -69.06
N GLY A 439 -79.35 -36.36 -69.40
CA GLY A 439 -80.59 -36.99 -68.93
C GLY A 439 -81.13 -36.48 -67.58
N TYR A 440 -80.51 -35.45 -67.00
CA TYR A 440 -80.87 -34.85 -65.73
C TYR A 440 -80.92 -33.32 -65.84
N TYR A 441 -81.71 -32.67 -64.98
CA TYR A 441 -81.71 -31.20 -64.89
C TYR A 441 -80.43 -30.69 -64.22
N ASP A 442 -79.89 -29.58 -64.74
CA ASP A 442 -78.75 -28.87 -64.16
C ASP A 442 -79.08 -28.39 -62.73
N HIS A 443 -78.18 -28.67 -61.79
CA HIS A 443 -78.30 -28.21 -60.40
C HIS A 443 -77.31 -27.09 -60.14
N THR A 444 -77.80 -25.87 -59.92
CA THR A 444 -76.97 -24.70 -59.59
C THR A 444 -77.24 -24.26 -58.16
N ARG A 445 -76.18 -24.08 -57.37
CA ARG A 445 -76.24 -23.61 -55.98
C ARG A 445 -75.05 -22.72 -55.65
N THR A 446 -75.31 -21.59 -55.01
CA THR A 446 -74.27 -20.74 -54.42
C THR A 446 -73.82 -21.31 -53.07
N VAL A 447 -72.51 -21.37 -52.83
CA VAL A 447 -71.87 -21.80 -51.58
C VAL A 447 -70.90 -20.72 -51.10
N SER A 448 -70.92 -20.41 -49.80
CA SER A 448 -69.91 -19.54 -49.19
C SER A 448 -68.73 -20.39 -48.72
N ILE A 449 -67.54 -20.08 -49.21
CA ILE A 449 -66.28 -20.69 -48.79
C ILE A 449 -65.66 -19.81 -47.71
N THR A 450 -65.42 -20.38 -46.54
CA THR A 450 -64.65 -19.73 -45.47
C THR A 450 -63.19 -20.15 -45.61
N ALA A 451 -62.30 -19.16 -45.62
CA ALA A 451 -60.85 -19.35 -45.65
C ALA A 451 -60.38 -20.30 -44.52
N GLY A 452 -59.57 -21.30 -44.86
CA GLY A 452 -59.12 -22.36 -43.94
C GLY A 452 -60.09 -23.54 -43.71
N TYR A 453 -61.32 -23.51 -44.23
CA TYR A 453 -62.32 -24.58 -44.02
C TYR A 453 -62.73 -25.27 -45.33
N ALA A 454 -63.23 -26.51 -45.20
CA ALA A 454 -63.77 -27.31 -46.30
C ALA A 454 -65.31 -27.28 -46.31
N ALA A 455 -65.90 -26.61 -47.30
CA ALA A 455 -67.35 -26.67 -47.56
C ALA A 455 -67.70 -27.96 -48.31
N THR A 456 -68.96 -28.42 -48.20
CA THR A 456 -69.47 -29.56 -48.99
C THR A 456 -70.79 -29.20 -49.68
N VAL A 457 -70.87 -29.49 -50.98
CA VAL A 457 -72.09 -29.42 -51.78
C VAL A 457 -72.46 -30.83 -52.24
N SER A 458 -73.66 -31.28 -51.90
CA SER A 458 -74.23 -32.56 -52.36
C SER A 458 -75.51 -32.28 -53.12
N ALA A 459 -75.62 -32.78 -54.34
CA ALA A 459 -76.79 -32.58 -55.21
C ALA A 459 -77.39 -33.91 -55.69
N ASN A 460 -78.66 -34.15 -55.37
CA ASN A 460 -79.42 -35.22 -56.01
C ASN A 460 -80.01 -34.64 -57.30
N LEU A 461 -79.57 -35.16 -58.45
CA LEU A 461 -80.03 -34.71 -59.76
C LEU A 461 -81.32 -35.45 -60.11
N SER A 462 -82.36 -34.71 -60.47
CA SER A 462 -83.64 -35.28 -60.92
C SER A 462 -83.57 -35.62 -62.41
N SER A 463 -84.04 -36.81 -62.78
CA SER A 463 -84.16 -37.24 -64.17
C SER A 463 -85.10 -36.33 -64.96
N SER A 464 -84.82 -36.11 -66.24
CA SER A 464 -85.67 -35.33 -67.15
C SER A 464 -86.60 -36.21 -67.99
N LEU A 465 -87.00 -37.38 -67.48
CA LEU A 465 -87.85 -38.38 -68.16
C LEU A 465 -88.98 -38.83 -67.19
N PRO A 466 -90.21 -39.06 -67.68
CA PRO A 466 -91.37 -39.32 -66.82
C PRO A 466 -91.44 -40.77 -66.29
N ASP A 467 -91.72 -40.93 -64.99
CA ASP A 467 -91.78 -42.21 -64.28
C ASP A 467 -93.14 -42.95 -64.39
N PRO A 468 -93.14 -44.30 -64.49
CA PRO A 468 -94.32 -45.15 -64.25
C PRO A 468 -94.53 -45.48 -62.75
N PRO A 469 -95.73 -45.93 -62.32
CA PRO A 469 -96.17 -45.80 -60.92
C PRO A 469 -95.76 -46.92 -59.95
N LYS A 470 -95.68 -46.53 -58.67
CA LYS A 470 -95.31 -47.34 -57.48
C LYS A 470 -96.31 -48.45 -57.11
N LYS A 471 -95.79 -49.56 -56.55
CA LYS A 471 -96.42 -50.26 -55.39
C LYS A 471 -95.36 -50.78 -54.39
N SER A 472 -95.77 -50.84 -53.13
CA SER A 472 -95.12 -51.33 -51.90
C SER A 472 -96.10 -52.37 -51.27
N PRO A 473 -95.85 -53.14 -50.18
CA PRO A 473 -94.67 -53.29 -49.27
C PRO A 473 -94.12 -54.76 -49.25
N THR A 474 -93.17 -55.22 -48.44
CA THR A 474 -93.25 -55.51 -46.98
C THR A 474 -91.90 -56.06 -46.41
N ILE A 475 -91.82 -56.13 -45.08
CA ILE A 475 -90.69 -56.46 -44.17
C ILE A 475 -90.27 -57.96 -44.17
N MET A 476 -88.96 -58.24 -43.96
CA MET A 476 -88.30 -59.36 -43.20
C MET A 476 -86.95 -59.74 -43.85
N PHE A 477 -85.80 -59.84 -43.19
CA PHE A 477 -85.29 -60.69 -42.06
C PHE A 477 -84.39 -61.86 -42.53
N PHE A 478 -83.07 -61.68 -42.38
CA PHE A 478 -82.03 -62.67 -42.01
C PHE A 478 -81.55 -63.82 -42.93
N TRP A 479 -80.33 -64.29 -42.58
CA TRP A 479 -79.52 -65.44 -43.04
C TRP A 479 -78.86 -65.35 -44.44
N LEU A 480 -77.75 -66.06 -44.75
CA LEU A 480 -76.44 -66.33 -44.08
C LEU A 480 -75.63 -67.28 -45.02
N ILE A 481 -74.31 -67.38 -44.82
CA ILE A 481 -73.42 -68.49 -45.24
C ILE A 481 -72.97 -68.58 -46.71
N ALA A 482 -71.70 -68.18 -46.91
CA ALA A 482 -70.57 -68.87 -47.56
C ALA A 482 -70.73 -69.84 -48.75
N ALA A 483 -69.89 -69.59 -49.78
CA ALA A 483 -68.95 -70.52 -50.41
C ALA A 483 -67.90 -69.64 -51.15
N ALA A 484 -66.57 -69.80 -51.05
CA ALA A 484 -65.74 -70.95 -51.45
C ALA A 484 -65.80 -71.23 -52.98
N ILE A 485 -64.70 -71.39 -53.74
CA ILE A 485 -63.25 -71.20 -53.49
C ILE A 485 -62.49 -71.29 -54.86
N VAL A 486 -61.22 -70.82 -54.92
CA VAL A 486 -60.10 -71.43 -55.70
C VAL A 486 -59.85 -71.17 -57.22
N ILE A 487 -58.57 -70.83 -57.52
CA ILE A 487 -57.72 -71.18 -58.72
C ILE A 487 -57.99 -70.47 -60.08
N SER A 488 -57.04 -69.89 -60.83
CA SER A 488 -55.56 -69.77 -60.76
C SER A 488 -54.98 -69.02 -61.99
N VAL A 489 -53.64 -68.87 -62.00
CA VAL A 489 -52.74 -68.56 -63.14
C VAL A 489 -52.71 -67.07 -63.58
N GLY A 490 -51.57 -66.38 -63.71
CA GLY A 490 -50.16 -66.73 -63.45
C GLY A 490 -49.21 -66.22 -64.55
N GLY A 491 -48.12 -65.52 -64.20
CA GLY A 491 -47.09 -65.12 -65.20
C GLY A 491 -46.09 -64.02 -64.79
N PHE A 492 -44.91 -64.43 -64.27
CA PHE A 492 -43.55 -64.24 -64.87
C PHE A 492 -43.22 -62.93 -65.67
N ILE A 493 -42.05 -62.25 -65.61
CA ILE A 493 -40.72 -62.38 -64.91
C ILE A 493 -39.99 -61.00 -64.86
N TYR A 494 -38.82 -60.95 -64.19
CA TYR A 494 -37.53 -60.32 -64.63
C TYR A 494 -37.12 -58.98 -63.99
N THR A 495 -35.89 -58.72 -63.50
CA THR A 495 -34.82 -59.50 -62.79
C THR A 495 -33.80 -58.53 -62.15
N ARG A 496 -33.05 -58.98 -61.12
CA ARG A 496 -31.61 -58.68 -60.80
C ARG A 496 -31.25 -57.19 -60.54
N LYS A 497 -30.19 -56.84 -59.79
CA LYS A 497 -28.90 -57.50 -59.44
C LYS A 497 -28.46 -56.88 -58.07
N LYS A 498 -28.15 -57.66 -57.02
CA LYS A 498 -26.79 -58.11 -56.58
C LYS A 498 -25.77 -56.95 -56.42
N ARG A 499 -24.87 -56.92 -55.42
CA ARG A 499 -24.26 -58.04 -54.64
C ARG A 499 -23.51 -57.49 -53.39
N GLY A 500 -23.29 -58.33 -52.37
CA GLY A 500 -22.41 -58.01 -51.23
C GLY A 500 -22.40 -59.09 -50.13
N ALA A 501 -21.71 -60.20 -50.38
CA ALA A 501 -21.37 -61.25 -49.40
C ALA A 501 -19.82 -61.33 -49.33
N GLN A 502 -19.12 -62.00 -48.40
CA GLN A 502 -19.48 -63.04 -47.41
C GLN A 502 -18.34 -63.19 -46.35
N THR A 503 -18.46 -64.12 -45.39
CA THR A 503 -17.39 -64.79 -44.59
C THR A 503 -16.58 -63.94 -43.58
N ASP A 504 -16.15 -64.43 -42.40
CA ASP A 504 -16.40 -65.71 -41.70
C ASP A 504 -16.29 -65.61 -40.16
N GLY A 505 -16.43 -66.74 -39.43
CA GLY A 505 -16.38 -66.86 -37.96
C GLY A 505 -14.97 -67.13 -37.36
N PRO A 506 -14.82 -67.78 -36.16
CA PRO A 506 -15.70 -68.86 -35.67
C PRO A 506 -16.03 -68.89 -34.14
N LYS A 507 -16.82 -69.92 -33.79
CA LYS A 507 -17.03 -70.57 -32.47
C LYS A 507 -17.93 -69.88 -31.43
N ALA A 508 -18.86 -70.70 -30.94
CA ALA A 508 -19.72 -70.44 -29.78
C ALA A 508 -19.04 -70.92 -28.49
N ASP A 509 -19.54 -70.45 -27.35
CA ASP A 509 -20.11 -71.40 -26.40
C ASP A 509 -21.23 -70.81 -25.51
N ALA A 510 -22.14 -71.69 -25.12
CA ALA A 510 -23.03 -71.68 -23.94
C ALA A 510 -23.78 -70.39 -23.47
N THR A 511 -25.11 -70.40 -23.68
CA THR A 511 -26.21 -70.22 -22.68
C THR A 511 -26.21 -69.02 -21.68
N HIS A 512 -27.34 -68.39 -21.33
CA HIS A 512 -28.75 -68.63 -21.66
C HIS A 512 -29.52 -67.30 -21.61
N SER A 513 -30.46 -67.09 -22.54
CA SER A 513 -31.27 -65.87 -22.66
C SER A 513 -32.52 -65.93 -21.76
N SER A 514 -32.95 -64.80 -21.18
CA SER A 514 -34.13 -63.99 -21.57
C SER A 514 -35.51 -64.67 -21.39
N ASN A 515 -36.55 -64.00 -20.90
CA ASN A 515 -37.26 -62.90 -21.56
C ASN A 515 -38.30 -62.28 -20.61
N VAL A 516 -38.69 -61.03 -20.89
CA VAL A 516 -39.99 -60.47 -20.49
C VAL A 516 -40.78 -60.18 -21.77
N SER A 517 -42.04 -60.58 -21.83
CA SER A 517 -42.96 -60.21 -22.92
C SER A 517 -44.35 -59.88 -22.38
N ALA A 518 -45.04 -59.02 -23.15
CA ALA A 518 -46.22 -58.24 -22.78
C ALA A 518 -47.51 -59.03 -22.43
N GLY A 519 -48.44 -58.35 -21.74
CA GLY A 519 -49.83 -58.79 -21.54
C GLY A 519 -50.80 -57.61 -21.39
N TYR A 520 -51.77 -57.52 -22.31
CA TYR A 520 -52.85 -56.50 -22.41
C TYR A 520 -53.86 -56.53 -21.24
N GLY A 521 -54.66 -55.46 -21.06
CA GLY A 521 -56.01 -55.63 -20.48
C GLY A 521 -56.80 -54.44 -19.88
N THR A 522 -57.31 -53.52 -20.71
CA THR A 522 -58.65 -52.86 -20.62
C THR A 522 -59.29 -52.40 -19.28
N GLY A 523 -59.81 -51.16 -19.25
CA GLY A 523 -61.28 -50.97 -19.00
C GLY A 523 -61.82 -49.93 -17.98
N ARG A 524 -62.28 -48.76 -18.51
CA ARG A 524 -63.40 -47.89 -18.06
C ARG A 524 -63.39 -47.12 -16.70
N VAL A 525 -63.92 -45.89 -16.80
CA VAL A 525 -64.37 -44.94 -15.74
C VAL A 525 -65.91 -45.07 -15.56
N PRO A 526 -66.57 -44.55 -14.48
CA PRO A 526 -66.80 -43.10 -14.24
C PRO A 526 -66.77 -42.58 -12.77
N HIS A 527 -66.80 -41.24 -12.65
CA HIS A 527 -66.91 -40.32 -11.48
C HIS A 527 -68.30 -40.32 -10.75
N PRO A 528 -68.63 -39.46 -9.72
CA PRO A 528 -67.94 -38.28 -9.11
C PRO A 528 -67.99 -38.16 -7.53
N ASP A 529 -67.71 -36.93 -7.02
CA ASP A 529 -68.04 -36.31 -5.70
C ASP A 529 -66.96 -36.30 -4.58
N ALA A 530 -66.78 -35.27 -3.71
CA ALA A 530 -67.12 -33.82 -3.74
C ALA A 530 -66.42 -33.02 -2.59
N ILE A 531 -66.02 -31.76 -2.86
CA ILE A 531 -66.00 -30.54 -1.97
C ILE A 531 -65.08 -30.44 -0.69
N SER A 532 -64.54 -29.21 -0.50
CA SER A 532 -63.53 -28.64 0.45
C SER A 532 -64.05 -28.25 1.88
N PRO A 533 -63.43 -27.32 2.68
CA PRO A 533 -62.14 -27.27 3.45
C PRO A 533 -62.41 -26.85 4.96
N PRO A 534 -61.78 -25.84 5.63
CA PRO A 534 -60.38 -25.45 5.94
C PRO A 534 -60.06 -25.34 7.48
N GLY A 535 -58.88 -24.85 7.90
CA GLY A 535 -58.60 -24.42 9.30
C GLY A 535 -57.35 -23.51 9.46
N LYS A 536 -57.39 -22.49 10.35
CA LYS A 536 -56.39 -21.39 10.47
C LYS A 536 -55.68 -21.32 11.84
N ALA A 537 -54.43 -20.84 11.80
CA ALA A 537 -53.72 -19.89 12.69
C ALA A 537 -53.85 -19.91 14.24
N GLY A 538 -52.70 -19.72 14.92
CA GLY A 538 -52.57 -19.31 16.33
C GLY A 538 -51.12 -18.97 16.68
N ALA A 539 -50.85 -17.96 17.52
CA ALA A 539 -49.51 -17.36 17.67
C ALA A 539 -48.98 -17.24 19.12
N SER A 540 -47.65 -17.22 19.24
CA SER A 540 -46.81 -16.48 20.24
C SER A 540 -47.02 -16.62 21.77
N VAL A 541 -45.94 -16.86 22.52
CA VAL A 541 -45.29 -15.92 23.51
C VAL A 541 -44.27 -16.67 24.42
N GLN A 542 -43.26 -15.94 24.91
CA GLN A 542 -42.08 -16.38 25.69
C GLN A 542 -42.34 -16.62 27.21
N LYS A 543 -41.50 -17.44 27.89
CA LYS A 543 -40.49 -17.01 28.92
C LYS A 543 -39.90 -18.15 29.80
N GLY A 544 -38.57 -18.15 29.94
CA GLY A 544 -37.87 -17.87 31.22
C GLY A 544 -37.72 -18.93 32.36
N SER A 545 -36.50 -19.50 32.44
CA SER A 545 -35.62 -19.65 33.64
C SER A 545 -35.91 -20.58 34.84
N SER A 546 -34.95 -21.50 35.08
CA SER A 546 -34.34 -21.94 36.38
C SER A 546 -35.20 -22.73 37.40
N PRO A 547 -34.63 -23.53 38.36
CA PRO A 547 -33.25 -23.51 38.92
C PRO A 547 -32.56 -24.89 39.21
N THR A 548 -31.38 -24.85 39.86
CA THR A 548 -30.64 -25.95 40.57
C THR A 548 -30.67 -25.69 42.11
N PRO A 549 -29.94 -26.36 43.05
CA PRO A 549 -29.01 -27.53 43.03
C PRO A 549 -29.19 -28.57 44.19
N GLY A 550 -28.31 -29.59 44.30
CA GLY A 550 -28.22 -30.56 45.43
C GLY A 550 -26.84 -31.26 45.56
N LYS A 551 -26.45 -31.78 46.75
CA LYS A 551 -25.04 -32.13 47.14
C LYS A 551 -24.81 -33.59 47.64
N SER A 552 -23.52 -33.99 47.69
CA SER A 552 -22.85 -35.04 48.55
C SER A 552 -23.22 -36.54 48.35
N GLY A 553 -22.38 -37.55 48.60
CA GLY A 553 -20.94 -37.59 48.98
C GLY A 553 -20.43 -39.00 49.41
N THR A 554 -19.16 -39.34 49.12
CA THR A 554 -18.24 -40.36 49.73
C THR A 554 -18.57 -41.88 49.80
N ASP A 555 -17.75 -42.65 49.05
CA ASP A 555 -16.87 -43.79 49.46
C ASP A 555 -17.27 -45.30 49.54
N VAL A 556 -16.24 -46.11 49.16
CA VAL A 556 -15.92 -47.54 49.44
C VAL A 556 -16.21 -48.65 48.38
N VAL A 557 -15.24 -48.80 47.45
CA VAL A 557 -14.49 -50.02 47.01
C VAL A 557 -15.19 -51.41 46.85
N LEU A 558 -15.40 -51.79 45.58
CA LEU A 558 -15.03 -53.04 44.83
C LEU A 558 -14.96 -54.42 45.54
N PRO A 559 -15.45 -55.50 44.86
CA PRO A 559 -14.59 -56.23 43.90
C PRO A 559 -15.25 -56.56 42.53
N ASP A 560 -14.44 -57.13 41.63
CA ASP A 560 -14.68 -57.16 40.18
C ASP A 560 -15.86 -58.00 39.66
N GLY A 561 -16.60 -57.40 38.73
CA GLY A 561 -17.54 -58.03 37.82
C GLY A 561 -17.55 -57.27 36.49
N GLY A 562 -16.51 -57.47 35.68
CA GLY A 562 -16.17 -56.63 34.52
C GLY A 562 -17.17 -56.66 33.36
N SER A 563 -18.31 -55.99 33.53
CA SER A 563 -19.15 -55.54 32.42
C SER A 563 -18.49 -54.34 31.74
N ALA A 564 -18.04 -54.53 30.50
CA ALA A 564 -17.39 -53.48 29.72
C ALA A 564 -18.40 -52.41 29.31
N ALA A 565 -18.61 -51.42 30.18
CA ALA A 565 -19.33 -50.19 29.84
C ALA A 565 -18.56 -49.47 28.71
N SER A 566 -19.17 -49.41 27.53
CA SER A 566 -18.63 -48.69 26.37
C SER A 566 -18.48 -47.21 26.72
N THR A 567 -17.24 -46.78 26.97
CA THR A 567 -16.92 -45.37 27.17
C THR A 567 -17.02 -44.66 25.83
N ALA A 568 -18.05 -43.82 25.67
CA ALA A 568 -18.25 -43.06 24.45
C ALA A 568 -17.07 -42.10 24.25
N LYS A 569 -16.26 -42.34 23.22
CA LYS A 569 -14.99 -41.66 23.00
C LYS A 569 -14.85 -41.25 21.53
N PRO A 570 -14.34 -40.05 21.21
CA PRO A 570 -13.99 -39.70 19.84
C PRO A 570 -12.76 -40.50 19.36
N GLU A 571 -12.76 -40.89 18.08
CA GLU A 571 -11.65 -41.57 17.44
C GLU A 571 -11.51 -41.06 16.01
N ILE A 572 -10.40 -40.37 15.73
CA ILE A 572 -10.17 -39.69 14.44
C ILE A 572 -9.23 -40.53 13.58
N SER A 573 -9.72 -41.00 12.43
CA SER A 573 -8.88 -41.51 11.35
C SER A 573 -8.68 -40.46 10.26
N ILE A 574 -7.54 -40.54 9.56
CA ILE A 574 -7.18 -39.64 8.46
C ILE A 574 -6.91 -40.49 7.22
N THR A 575 -7.37 -40.01 6.05
CA THR A 575 -6.90 -40.48 4.74
C THR A 575 -6.46 -39.30 3.86
N LEU A 576 -5.50 -39.56 2.97
CA LEU A 576 -4.95 -38.59 2.03
C LEU A 576 -5.60 -38.75 0.65
N SER A 577 -5.83 -37.64 -0.05
CA SER A 577 -6.31 -37.62 -1.44
C SER A 577 -5.33 -38.23 -2.43
N HIS A 578 -4.03 -38.07 -2.18
CA HIS A 578 -2.93 -38.64 -2.94
C HIS A 578 -1.66 -38.70 -2.07
N THR A 579 -0.71 -39.55 -2.44
CA THR A 579 0.56 -39.74 -1.72
C THR A 579 1.81 -39.47 -2.55
N SER A 580 1.66 -39.17 -3.85
CA SER A 580 2.75 -38.70 -4.73
C SER A 580 2.68 -37.20 -4.87
N ILE A 581 3.79 -36.51 -4.60
CA ILE A 581 3.91 -35.04 -4.58
C ILE A 581 5.32 -34.63 -5.01
N HIS A 582 5.54 -33.34 -5.26
CA HIS A 582 6.83 -32.83 -5.71
C HIS A 582 7.65 -32.23 -4.55
N ALA A 583 8.97 -32.36 -4.63
CA ALA A 583 9.89 -31.78 -3.64
C ALA A 583 9.97 -30.25 -3.77
N ASP A 584 10.21 -29.56 -2.65
CA ASP A 584 10.50 -28.11 -2.61
C ASP A 584 9.36 -27.18 -3.10
N GLU A 585 8.22 -27.74 -3.54
CA GLU A 585 7.02 -27.03 -3.99
C GLU A 585 5.83 -27.22 -3.02
N TRP A 586 4.86 -26.31 -3.07
CA TRP A 586 3.64 -26.40 -2.28
C TRP A 586 2.56 -27.20 -3.01
N ASP A 587 2.37 -28.46 -2.61
CA ASP A 587 1.26 -29.29 -3.08
C ASP A 587 0.03 -29.14 -2.17
N LYS A 588 -1.16 -29.46 -2.69
CA LYS A 588 -2.43 -29.44 -1.94
C LYS A 588 -2.90 -30.88 -1.69
N ILE A 589 -2.73 -31.37 -0.47
CA ILE A 589 -3.36 -32.63 -0.06
C ILE A 589 -4.74 -32.38 0.54
N GLY A 590 -5.74 -33.13 0.06
CA GLY A 590 -7.00 -33.30 0.75
C GLY A 590 -6.83 -34.30 1.89
N LEU A 591 -7.06 -33.86 3.12
CA LEU A 591 -7.10 -34.68 4.31
C LEU A 591 -8.57 -34.95 4.63
N THR A 592 -9.01 -36.20 4.48
CA THR A 592 -10.34 -36.60 4.94
C THR A 592 -10.22 -37.09 6.37
N LEU A 593 -10.80 -36.36 7.31
CA LEU A 593 -10.91 -36.74 8.71
C LEU A 593 -12.25 -37.44 8.93
N VAL A 594 -12.24 -38.59 9.58
CA VAL A 594 -13.45 -39.35 9.93
C VAL A 594 -13.46 -39.59 11.43
N ASN A 595 -14.55 -39.20 12.11
CA ASN A 595 -14.75 -39.58 13.51
C ASN A 595 -15.45 -40.95 13.57
N ALA A 596 -14.66 -42.01 13.64
CA ALA A 596 -15.13 -43.38 13.80
C ALA A 596 -15.58 -43.69 15.24
N GLY A 597 -15.29 -42.80 16.18
CA GLY A 597 -15.68 -42.92 17.58
C GLY A 597 -17.17 -42.62 17.83
N THR A 598 -17.60 -42.91 19.05
CA THR A 598 -19.00 -42.79 19.50
C THR A 598 -19.31 -41.48 20.22
N ALA A 599 -18.35 -40.56 20.35
CA ALA A 599 -18.54 -39.22 20.92
C ALA A 599 -17.96 -38.12 20.02
N HIS A 600 -18.46 -36.89 20.20
CA HIS A 600 -18.02 -35.71 19.42
C HIS A 600 -16.55 -35.39 19.66
N ALA A 601 -15.86 -34.96 18.60
CA ALA A 601 -14.50 -34.43 18.64
C ALA A 601 -14.54 -32.92 18.35
N PHE A 602 -13.96 -32.14 19.25
CA PHE A 602 -13.85 -30.68 19.16
C PHE A 602 -12.38 -30.24 19.04
N ASP A 603 -12.18 -29.07 18.43
CA ASP A 603 -10.88 -28.41 18.22
C ASP A 603 -9.81 -29.35 17.63
N ILE A 604 -10.19 -30.11 16.59
CA ILE A 604 -9.29 -31.02 15.90
C ILE A 604 -8.18 -30.20 15.23
N THR A 605 -6.96 -30.36 15.71
CA THR A 605 -5.75 -29.69 15.23
C THR A 605 -4.74 -30.71 14.75
N LEU A 606 -4.09 -30.41 13.62
CA LEU A 606 -3.09 -31.27 13.00
C LEU A 606 -1.70 -30.63 13.14
N ALA A 607 -0.73 -31.42 13.61
CA ALA A 607 0.68 -31.05 13.63
C ALA A 607 1.47 -32.02 12.73
N PHE A 608 2.41 -31.46 11.97
CA PHE A 608 3.21 -32.15 10.97
C PHE A 608 4.69 -32.17 11.39
N PRO A 609 5.53 -33.05 10.79
CA PRO A 609 6.96 -33.10 11.04
C PRO A 609 7.67 -31.79 10.63
N ASN A 610 8.76 -31.43 11.33
CA ASN A 610 9.48 -30.16 11.11
C ASN A 610 10.13 -30.02 9.72
N ASP A 611 10.29 -31.12 8.97
CA ASP A 611 10.82 -31.16 7.60
C ASP A 611 9.74 -30.99 6.51
N ILE A 612 8.47 -30.78 6.91
CA ILE A 612 7.33 -30.52 6.02
C ILE A 612 6.68 -29.19 6.44
N ASP A 613 6.82 -28.16 5.61
CA ASP A 613 6.09 -26.90 5.85
C ASP A 613 4.59 -27.11 5.58
N THR A 614 3.72 -26.46 6.37
CA THR A 614 2.26 -26.55 6.20
C THR A 614 1.58 -25.18 6.18
N ARG A 615 0.43 -25.10 5.48
CA ARG A 615 -0.44 -23.91 5.42
C ARG A 615 -1.91 -24.30 5.23
N LEU A 616 -2.83 -23.38 5.55
CA LEU A 616 -4.30 -23.49 5.39
C LEU A 616 -5.01 -24.49 6.33
N ILE A 617 -4.46 -24.78 7.50
CA ILE A 617 -5.08 -25.69 8.48
C ILE A 617 -5.85 -24.88 9.54
N GLN A 618 -7.19 -24.91 9.48
CA GLN A 618 -8.08 -24.38 10.53
C GLN A 618 -8.57 -25.52 11.45
N PRO A 619 -8.87 -25.25 12.74
CA PRO A 619 -9.48 -26.25 13.62
C PRO A 619 -10.88 -26.66 13.15
N VAL A 620 -11.22 -27.94 13.28
CA VAL A 620 -12.53 -28.47 12.88
C VAL A 620 -13.18 -29.27 14.01
N ASN A 621 -14.52 -29.30 14.05
CA ASN A 621 -15.32 -30.12 14.96
C ASN A 621 -16.02 -31.24 14.15
N LEU A 622 -16.04 -32.47 14.66
CA LEU A 622 -16.69 -33.63 14.01
C LEU A 622 -17.63 -34.38 14.96
N ALA A 623 -18.84 -34.65 14.50
CA ALA A 623 -19.80 -35.50 15.19
C ALA A 623 -19.48 -37.00 14.98
N PRO A 624 -19.95 -37.91 15.86
CA PRO A 624 -19.80 -39.36 15.68
C PRO A 624 -20.28 -39.82 14.29
N GLY A 625 -19.49 -40.66 13.63
CA GLY A 625 -19.81 -41.21 12.30
C GLY A 625 -19.76 -40.20 11.14
N THR A 626 -19.35 -38.95 11.37
CA THR A 626 -19.23 -37.93 10.31
C THR A 626 -17.80 -37.79 9.81
N SER A 627 -17.66 -37.30 8.57
CA SER A 627 -16.38 -36.98 7.95
C SER A 627 -16.37 -35.57 7.39
N THR A 628 -15.17 -35.03 7.23
CA THR A 628 -14.92 -33.74 6.56
C THR A 628 -13.62 -33.82 5.78
N MET A 629 -13.53 -33.09 4.67
CA MET A 629 -12.29 -32.92 3.93
C MET A 629 -11.75 -31.52 4.17
N ILE A 630 -10.48 -31.41 4.58
CA ILE A 630 -9.75 -30.14 4.63
C ILE A 630 -8.60 -30.17 3.62
N GLU A 631 -8.35 -29.05 2.95
CA GLU A 631 -7.14 -28.88 2.15
C GLU A 631 -5.99 -28.41 3.04
N ALA A 632 -4.92 -29.20 3.15
CA ALA A 632 -3.66 -28.71 3.68
C ALA A 632 -2.68 -28.47 2.53
N GLY A 633 -2.11 -27.27 2.45
CA GLY A 633 -0.91 -27.07 1.66
C GLY A 633 0.27 -27.70 2.41
N ILE A 634 1.01 -28.59 1.76
CA ILE A 634 2.24 -29.20 2.29
C ILE A 634 3.42 -28.92 1.36
N ARG A 635 4.62 -28.79 1.93
CA ARG A 635 5.88 -28.74 1.17
C ARG A 635 6.96 -29.57 1.87
N PRO A 636 7.30 -30.76 1.35
CA PRO A 636 8.41 -31.55 1.86
C PRO A 636 9.76 -30.98 1.43
N ARG A 637 10.71 -30.98 2.37
CA ARG A 637 12.12 -30.58 2.12
C ARG A 637 13.02 -31.77 1.75
N THR A 638 12.51 -32.99 1.85
CA THR A 638 13.25 -34.25 1.70
C THR A 638 12.74 -35.02 0.48
N LYS A 639 13.64 -35.49 -0.38
CA LYS A 639 13.33 -36.20 -1.64
C LYS A 639 13.24 -37.71 -1.44
N GLY A 640 12.44 -38.39 -2.28
CA GLY A 640 12.27 -39.84 -2.25
C GLY A 640 11.07 -40.28 -1.40
N LYS A 641 11.06 -41.55 -0.97
CA LYS A 641 9.96 -42.12 -0.18
C LYS A 641 10.14 -41.81 1.30
N ILE A 642 9.38 -40.83 1.82
CA ILE A 642 9.50 -40.33 3.20
C ILE A 642 8.26 -40.68 4.05
N PRO A 643 8.41 -40.92 5.35
CA PRO A 643 7.29 -41.09 6.26
C PRO A 643 6.70 -39.72 6.65
N LEU A 644 5.39 -39.54 6.47
CA LEU A 644 4.62 -38.41 6.96
C LEU A 644 3.88 -38.83 8.24
N GLU A 645 4.31 -38.33 9.40
CA GLU A 645 3.62 -38.55 10.67
C GLU A 645 2.72 -37.35 11.03
N ILE A 646 1.41 -37.51 10.86
CA ILE A 646 0.43 -36.49 11.26
C ILE A 646 0.02 -36.75 12.71
N ILE A 647 0.24 -35.78 13.59
CA ILE A 647 -0.20 -35.80 14.98
C ILE A 647 -1.52 -35.02 15.08
N VAL A 648 -2.60 -35.74 15.33
CA VAL A 648 -3.94 -35.19 15.61
C VAL A 648 -4.07 -34.92 17.10
N ARG A 649 -4.56 -33.74 17.47
CA ARG A 649 -5.01 -33.42 18.84
C ARG A 649 -6.46 -32.94 18.79
N TYR A 650 -7.29 -33.43 19.69
CA TYR A 650 -8.72 -33.12 19.78
C TYR A 650 -9.22 -33.29 21.22
N ARG A 651 -10.42 -32.80 21.53
CA ARG A 651 -11.07 -32.99 22.84
C ARG A 651 -12.50 -33.47 22.70
N ASP A 652 -13.04 -34.11 23.73
CA ASP A 652 -14.48 -34.42 23.81
C ASP A 652 -15.30 -33.28 24.45
N ALA A 653 -16.60 -33.52 24.63
CA ALA A 653 -17.51 -32.62 25.33
C ALA A 653 -17.20 -32.47 26.84
N GLY A 654 -16.51 -33.45 27.44
CA GLY A 654 -15.99 -33.40 28.81
C GLY A 654 -14.68 -32.61 28.94
N ASN A 655 -14.20 -32.02 27.84
CA ASN A 655 -12.93 -31.30 27.74
C ASN A 655 -11.69 -32.19 27.93
N GLN A 656 -11.85 -33.52 27.90
CA GLN A 656 -10.73 -34.47 27.96
C GLN A 656 -10.02 -34.48 26.61
N THR A 657 -8.70 -34.31 26.63
CA THR A 657 -7.89 -34.23 25.41
C THR A 657 -7.35 -35.60 24.99
N TYR A 658 -7.28 -35.79 23.68
CA TYR A 658 -6.78 -36.99 23.03
C TYR A 658 -5.69 -36.60 22.02
N LYS A 659 -4.71 -37.49 21.87
CA LYS A 659 -3.62 -37.37 20.91
C LYS A 659 -3.51 -38.69 20.15
N GLN A 660 -3.45 -38.61 18.83
CA GLN A 660 -3.30 -39.75 17.93
C GLN A 660 -2.26 -39.41 16.87
N THR A 661 -1.46 -40.39 16.46
CA THR A 661 -0.51 -40.24 15.35
C THR A 661 -0.94 -41.16 14.22
N THR A 662 -0.94 -40.67 12.99
CA THR A 662 -1.21 -41.47 11.79
C THR A 662 -0.07 -41.26 10.80
N SER A 663 0.51 -42.36 10.34
CA SER A 663 1.71 -42.34 9.49
C SER A 663 1.37 -42.79 8.07
N PHE A 664 1.81 -42.01 7.08
CA PHE A 664 1.67 -42.29 5.65
C PHE A 664 3.05 -42.37 4.99
N TRP A 665 3.13 -43.02 3.83
CA TRP A 665 4.33 -42.95 2.98
C TRP A 665 4.07 -41.98 1.84
N LEU A 666 4.80 -40.86 1.82
CA LEU A 666 4.83 -39.95 0.69
C LEU A 666 5.91 -40.38 -0.30
N LEU A 667 5.59 -40.35 -1.59
CA LEU A 667 6.57 -40.47 -2.68
C LEU A 667 6.84 -39.05 -3.21
N VAL A 668 8.02 -38.53 -2.88
CA VAL A 668 8.41 -37.16 -3.25
C VAL A 668 9.33 -37.20 -4.48
N GLU A 669 8.77 -36.89 -5.64
CA GLU A 669 9.43 -37.06 -6.94
C GLU A 669 10.18 -35.78 -7.40
N PRO A 670 11.35 -35.92 -8.04
CA PRO A 670 11.98 -34.83 -8.78
C PRO A 670 11.35 -34.71 -10.18
N ARG A 671 10.98 -33.48 -10.57
CA ARG A 671 10.36 -33.20 -11.87
C ARG A 671 11.25 -33.63 -13.04
N SER A 672 10.71 -34.41 -13.98
CA SER A 672 11.32 -34.68 -15.28
C SER A 672 10.66 -33.84 -16.37
N ASP A 673 11.48 -33.18 -17.19
CA ASP A 673 10.98 -32.38 -18.31
C ASP A 673 10.76 -33.25 -19.56
N SER A 674 9.55 -33.82 -19.70
CA SER A 674 9.05 -34.25 -21.01
C SER A 674 7.52 -34.31 -21.06
N ILE A 675 6.92 -33.65 -22.06
CA ILE A 675 5.48 -33.67 -22.34
C ILE A 675 5.25 -34.47 -23.63
N PRO A 676 4.43 -35.54 -23.65
CA PRO A 676 4.00 -36.18 -24.88
C PRO A 676 2.96 -35.34 -25.63
N PRO A 677 3.01 -35.24 -26.98
CA PRO A 677 2.10 -34.39 -27.74
C PRO A 677 0.75 -35.08 -28.02
N GLY A 678 -0.37 -34.37 -27.80
CA GLY A 678 -1.65 -34.70 -28.44
C GLY A 678 -2.89 -34.76 -27.55
N SER A 679 -3.36 -33.62 -27.05
CA SER A 679 -4.79 -33.36 -26.82
C SER A 679 -5.06 -31.83 -26.72
N PRO A 680 -6.27 -31.33 -27.08
CA PRO A 680 -6.52 -29.90 -27.14
C PRO A 680 -6.62 -29.27 -25.75
N ILE A 681 -5.91 -28.16 -25.54
CA ILE A 681 -5.89 -27.43 -24.26
C ILE A 681 -7.13 -26.52 -24.18
N PRO A 682 -7.95 -26.57 -23.10
CA PRO A 682 -8.97 -25.55 -22.86
C PRO A 682 -8.32 -24.20 -22.54
N SER A 683 -8.81 -23.13 -23.18
CA SER A 683 -8.15 -21.83 -23.28
C SER A 683 -8.22 -20.93 -22.04
N SER A 684 -8.06 -21.50 -20.84
CA SER A 684 -8.16 -20.79 -19.54
C SER A 684 -7.02 -21.07 -18.56
N ILE A 685 -5.93 -21.73 -19.01
CA ILE A 685 -4.69 -21.85 -18.22
C ILE A 685 -3.74 -20.72 -18.64
N PRO A 686 -3.28 -19.84 -17.71
CA PRO A 686 -2.23 -18.88 -18.02
C PRO A 686 -0.99 -19.62 -18.52
N ARG A 687 -0.46 -19.21 -19.69
CA ARG A 687 0.81 -19.75 -20.19
C ARG A 687 1.91 -19.44 -19.15
N PRO A 688 2.96 -20.29 -19.02
CA PRO A 688 4.06 -20.00 -18.12
C PRO A 688 4.66 -18.62 -18.43
N MET A 689 4.40 -17.67 -17.53
CA MET A 689 4.95 -16.32 -17.63
C MET A 689 6.46 -16.44 -17.46
N THR A 690 7.22 -16.04 -18.48
CA THR A 690 8.68 -16.03 -18.37
C THR A 690 9.09 -15.08 -17.23
N PRO A 691 10.20 -15.31 -16.51
CA PRO A 691 10.60 -14.49 -15.35
C PRO A 691 10.78 -12.98 -15.65
N LYS A 692 10.83 -12.62 -16.93
CA LYS A 692 10.97 -11.26 -17.48
C LYS A 692 9.65 -10.61 -17.93
N SER A 693 8.50 -11.24 -17.70
CA SER A 693 7.19 -10.66 -18.02
C SER A 693 6.55 -10.00 -16.80
N LEU A 694 5.92 -8.84 -17.01
CA LEU A 694 5.19 -8.10 -15.99
C LEU A 694 3.96 -8.93 -15.56
N PRO A 695 3.66 -9.10 -14.25
CA PRO A 695 2.49 -9.84 -13.77
C PRO A 695 1.18 -9.33 -14.40
N GLN A 696 0.26 -10.25 -14.72
CA GLN A 696 -0.95 -9.93 -15.47
C GLN A 696 -1.87 -8.96 -14.70
N GLU A 697 -1.85 -9.03 -13.37
CA GLU A 697 -2.55 -8.12 -12.45
C GLU A 697 -2.08 -6.66 -12.55
N MET A 698 -0.90 -6.43 -13.14
CA MET A 698 -0.32 -5.09 -13.37
C MET A 698 -0.38 -4.67 -14.83
N ALA A 699 -0.66 -5.59 -15.77
CA ALA A 699 -0.65 -5.32 -17.20
C ALA A 699 -1.71 -4.27 -17.59
N ASP A 700 -2.89 -4.31 -16.98
CA ASP A 700 -4.00 -3.38 -17.27
C ASP A 700 -3.72 -1.93 -16.78
N ARG A 701 -2.66 -1.69 -15.99
CA ARG A 701 -2.29 -0.36 -15.48
C ARG A 701 -1.28 0.39 -16.35
N TYR A 702 -0.59 -0.30 -17.26
CA TYR A 702 0.54 0.25 -18.00
C TYR A 702 0.43 -0.04 -19.50
N THR A 703 0.73 0.95 -20.34
CA THR A 703 0.62 0.85 -21.81
C THR A 703 1.80 0.11 -22.44
N ALA A 704 2.95 0.09 -21.78
CA ALA A 704 4.14 -0.65 -22.18
C ALA A 704 4.92 -1.13 -20.95
N SER A 705 5.68 -2.22 -21.10
CA SER A 705 6.59 -2.73 -20.07
C SER A 705 7.84 -3.37 -20.66
N GLU A 706 8.97 -3.13 -20.01
CA GLU A 706 10.29 -3.67 -20.32
C GLU A 706 10.94 -4.17 -19.01
N PHE A 707 11.57 -5.33 -19.01
CA PHE A 707 12.26 -5.85 -17.82
C PHE A 707 13.68 -5.29 -17.74
N ILE A 708 14.00 -4.51 -16.70
CA ILE A 708 15.32 -3.90 -16.50
C ILE A 708 16.26 -4.89 -15.79
N GLY A 709 15.79 -5.55 -14.72
CA GLY A 709 16.68 -6.38 -13.90
C GLY A 709 15.99 -7.15 -12.78
N LYS A 710 16.77 -8.03 -12.13
CA LYS A 710 16.36 -8.82 -10.97
C LYS A 710 17.50 -8.80 -9.94
N GLY A 711 17.23 -8.25 -8.77
CA GLY A 711 18.13 -8.29 -7.61
C GLY A 711 17.94 -9.56 -6.79
N GLY A 712 18.40 -9.55 -5.53
CA GLY A 712 18.19 -10.66 -4.58
C GLY A 712 16.74 -10.81 -4.11
N PHE A 713 15.99 -9.69 -4.00
CA PHE A 713 14.66 -9.66 -3.38
C PHE A 713 13.53 -9.17 -4.31
N ALA A 714 13.85 -8.45 -5.39
CA ALA A 714 12.86 -7.88 -6.30
C ALA A 714 13.25 -7.99 -7.80
N ARG A 715 12.24 -7.99 -8.67
CA ARG A 715 12.31 -7.74 -10.11
C ARG A 715 11.96 -6.28 -10.36
N VAL A 716 12.62 -5.64 -11.33
CA VAL A 716 12.39 -4.25 -11.70
C VAL A 716 12.03 -4.17 -13.17
N PHE A 717 10.92 -3.51 -13.45
CA PHE A 717 10.40 -3.26 -14.80
C PHE A 717 10.39 -1.76 -15.07
N LYS A 718 10.72 -1.35 -16.28
CA LYS A 718 10.44 -0.02 -16.82
C LYS A 718 9.05 -0.08 -17.41
N VAL A 719 8.13 0.74 -16.93
CA VAL A 719 6.73 0.72 -17.37
C VAL A 719 6.26 2.11 -17.77
N GLN A 720 5.40 2.16 -18.79
CA GLN A 720 4.81 3.39 -19.28
C GLN A 720 3.37 3.53 -18.79
N LYS A 721 3.03 4.69 -18.24
CA LYS A 721 1.67 5.02 -17.79
C LYS A 721 0.77 5.44 -18.97
N PRO A 722 -0.57 5.44 -18.78
CA PRO A 722 -1.52 5.97 -19.77
C PRO A 722 -1.30 7.44 -20.15
N ASP A 723 -0.66 8.23 -19.28
CA ASP A 723 -0.25 9.63 -19.56
C ASP A 723 1.04 9.75 -20.42
N GLY A 724 1.65 8.61 -20.79
CA GLY A 724 2.89 8.53 -21.56
C GLY A 724 4.18 8.59 -20.73
N SER A 725 4.11 8.86 -19.42
CA SER A 725 5.28 8.96 -18.55
C SER A 725 5.89 7.59 -18.22
N TRP A 726 7.21 7.56 -18.01
CA TRP A 726 7.97 6.35 -17.70
C TRP A 726 8.37 6.30 -16.22
N VAL A 727 8.16 5.14 -15.60
CA VAL A 727 8.47 4.86 -14.19
C VAL A 727 9.15 3.50 -14.03
N ALA A 728 9.85 3.30 -12.92
CA ALA A 728 10.39 2.00 -12.55
C ALA A 728 9.43 1.29 -11.58
N LEU A 729 9.16 0.01 -11.80
CA LEU A 729 8.23 -0.79 -11.02
C LEU A 729 8.98 -1.96 -10.37
N LYS A 730 9.21 -1.87 -9.06
CA LYS A 730 9.91 -2.86 -8.24
C LYS A 730 8.89 -3.81 -7.59
N ILE A 731 8.91 -5.08 -7.99
CA ILE A 731 7.99 -6.13 -7.52
C ILE A 731 8.81 -7.23 -6.82
N PRO A 732 8.46 -7.68 -5.61
CA PRO A 732 9.12 -8.80 -4.96
C PRO A 732 9.25 -10.07 -5.84
N ILE A 733 10.33 -10.82 -5.64
CA ILE A 733 10.56 -12.09 -6.34
C ILE A 733 9.65 -13.19 -5.77
N SER A 734 9.45 -13.20 -4.45
CA SER A 734 8.55 -14.10 -3.74
C SER A 734 7.59 -13.31 -2.85
N LEU A 735 6.42 -13.89 -2.58
CA LEU A 735 5.42 -13.37 -1.65
C LEU A 735 5.42 -14.14 -0.32
N ASP A 736 6.56 -14.70 0.07
CA ASP A 736 6.69 -15.38 1.36
C ASP A 736 6.77 -14.37 2.51
N ALA A 737 6.54 -14.85 3.74
CA ALA A 737 6.46 -13.99 4.91
C ALA A 737 7.79 -13.29 5.27
N ALA A 738 8.94 -13.78 4.80
CA ALA A 738 10.22 -13.10 5.02
C ALA A 738 10.37 -11.92 4.04
N THR A 739 10.16 -12.17 2.75
CA THR A 739 10.18 -11.11 1.73
C THR A 739 9.10 -10.06 1.97
N GLY A 740 7.90 -10.48 2.41
CA GLY A 740 6.83 -9.57 2.81
C GLY A 740 7.21 -8.66 3.98
N ARG A 741 7.83 -9.20 5.04
CA ARG A 741 8.31 -8.37 6.17
C ARG A 741 9.39 -7.38 5.74
N SER A 742 10.36 -7.82 4.91
CA SER A 742 11.39 -6.94 4.38
C SER A 742 10.80 -5.82 3.50
N PHE A 743 9.82 -6.16 2.65
CA PHE A 743 9.11 -5.20 1.80
C PHE A 743 8.31 -4.17 2.63
N ILE A 744 7.63 -4.60 3.70
CA ILE A 744 6.93 -3.67 4.61
C ILE A 744 7.90 -2.76 5.36
N ALA A 745 9.04 -3.28 5.83
CA ALA A 745 10.07 -2.46 6.49
C ALA A 745 10.71 -1.46 5.51
N GLU A 746 11.03 -1.90 4.28
CA GLU A 746 11.49 -1.03 3.19
C GLU A 746 10.45 0.07 2.90
N LEU A 747 9.18 -0.30 2.82
CA LEU A 747 8.05 0.59 2.54
C LEU A 747 7.87 1.66 3.62
N GLN A 748 7.88 1.26 4.89
CA GLN A 748 7.70 2.16 6.03
C GLN A 748 8.74 3.27 6.06
N ASN A 749 10.00 2.93 5.83
CA ASN A 749 11.10 3.88 5.85
C ASN A 749 11.14 4.73 4.56
N TRP A 750 11.15 4.10 3.37
CA TRP A 750 11.39 4.80 2.10
C TRP A 750 10.29 5.81 1.77
N THR A 751 9.01 5.48 1.99
CA THR A 751 7.90 6.42 1.67
C THR A 751 7.84 7.65 2.60
N SER A 752 8.59 7.65 3.71
CA SER A 752 8.72 8.84 4.57
C SER A 752 9.83 9.80 4.12
N LEU A 753 10.62 9.42 3.10
CA LEU A 753 11.79 10.16 2.63
C LEU A 753 11.49 10.86 1.30
N ALA A 754 11.49 12.19 1.32
CA ALA A 754 11.29 13.03 0.14
C ALA A 754 12.44 14.06 0.05
N HIS A 755 13.44 13.75 -0.79
CA HIS A 755 14.64 14.56 -0.97
C HIS A 755 15.24 14.31 -2.37
N ASP A 756 15.86 15.32 -2.98
CA ASP A 756 16.31 15.24 -4.38
C ASP A 756 17.40 14.16 -4.61
N ASN A 757 18.26 13.91 -3.61
CA ASN A 757 19.25 12.81 -3.60
C ASN A 757 18.72 11.48 -3.03
N ILE A 758 17.40 11.28 -2.97
CA ILE A 758 16.76 10.00 -2.64
C ILE A 758 15.83 9.64 -3.80
N VAL A 759 15.79 8.36 -4.18
CA VAL A 759 14.88 7.90 -5.24
C VAL A 759 13.44 8.06 -4.77
N ARG A 760 12.65 8.83 -5.49
CA ARG A 760 11.25 9.14 -5.16
C ARG A 760 10.33 7.94 -5.39
N VAL A 761 9.55 7.58 -4.38
CA VAL A 761 8.40 6.67 -4.51
C VAL A 761 7.21 7.46 -5.06
N ASN A 762 6.62 7.00 -6.16
CA ASN A 762 5.47 7.61 -6.84
C ASN A 762 4.13 7.05 -6.35
N ASP A 763 4.04 5.73 -6.26
CA ASP A 763 2.88 4.93 -5.86
C ASP A 763 3.39 3.61 -5.31
N TYR A 764 2.56 2.88 -4.56
CA TYR A 764 2.91 1.57 -4.05
C TYR A 764 1.65 0.80 -3.65
N ASN A 765 1.81 -0.51 -3.49
CA ASN A 765 0.77 -1.36 -2.96
C ASN A 765 1.34 -2.48 -2.09
N ILE A 766 0.47 -3.09 -1.28
CA ILE A 766 0.79 -4.25 -0.43
C ILE A 766 -0.01 -5.48 -0.88
N MET A 767 -1.28 -5.31 -1.28
CA MET A 767 -2.23 -6.39 -1.57
C MET A 767 -3.11 -6.07 -2.80
N PRO A 768 -3.43 -7.02 -3.69
CA PRO A 768 -3.05 -8.44 -3.65
C PRO A 768 -1.58 -8.69 -4.07
N LEU A 769 -0.98 -7.77 -4.81
CA LEU A 769 0.42 -7.83 -5.24
C LEU A 769 1.18 -6.62 -4.68
N PRO A 770 2.22 -6.82 -3.83
CA PRO A 770 3.09 -5.75 -3.39
C PRO A 770 3.98 -5.23 -4.52
N TYR A 771 4.10 -3.91 -4.64
CA TYR A 771 5.05 -3.26 -5.54
C TYR A 771 5.39 -1.84 -5.06
N PHE A 772 6.56 -1.33 -5.47
CA PHE A 772 6.84 0.10 -5.52
C PHE A 772 6.83 0.59 -6.96
N GLU A 773 6.15 1.69 -7.21
CA GLU A 773 6.36 2.51 -8.39
C GLU A 773 7.31 3.65 -7.99
N LEU A 774 8.44 3.75 -8.67
CA LEU A 774 9.57 4.63 -8.38
C LEU A 774 9.82 5.55 -9.57
N GLU A 775 10.48 6.69 -9.34
CA GLU A 775 11.05 7.44 -10.46
C GLU A 775 12.04 6.57 -11.23
N LEU A 776 11.97 6.60 -12.56
CA LEU A 776 12.95 5.94 -13.41
C LEU A 776 14.30 6.68 -13.31
N CYS A 777 15.38 5.92 -13.23
CA CYS A 777 16.77 6.41 -13.24
C CYS A 777 17.49 5.76 -14.43
N ASP A 778 18.57 6.39 -14.89
CA ASP A 778 19.26 6.04 -16.15
C ASP A 778 20.21 4.84 -15.96
N GLY A 779 20.76 4.68 -14.76
CA GLY A 779 21.68 3.61 -14.40
C GLY A 779 22.04 3.65 -12.91
N THR A 780 23.11 2.94 -12.53
CA THR A 780 23.65 2.93 -11.15
C THR A 780 25.10 3.40 -11.10
N LEU A 781 25.55 3.83 -9.91
CA LEU A 781 26.94 4.17 -9.64
C LEU A 781 27.90 2.97 -9.85
N ALA A 782 27.37 1.74 -9.90
CA ALA A 782 28.15 0.54 -10.23
C ALA A 782 28.55 0.46 -11.71
N GLU A 783 27.83 1.14 -12.61
CA GLU A 783 28.03 1.12 -14.06
C GLU A 783 28.99 2.20 -14.56
N LEU A 784 29.43 3.13 -13.70
CA LEU A 784 30.44 4.12 -14.06
C LEU A 784 31.78 3.45 -14.41
N GLU A 785 32.42 3.92 -15.48
CA GLU A 785 33.80 3.58 -15.80
C GLU A 785 34.73 4.08 -14.68
N LYS A 786 35.63 3.20 -14.23
CA LYS A 786 36.56 3.46 -13.11
C LYS A 786 38.00 3.31 -13.59
N PRO A 787 38.95 4.13 -13.10
CA PRO A 787 38.79 5.14 -12.06
C PRO A 787 38.03 6.40 -12.52
N VAL A 788 37.14 6.89 -11.66
CA VAL A 788 36.39 8.14 -11.84
C VAL A 788 37.29 9.32 -11.39
N PRO A 789 37.32 10.45 -12.12
CA PRO A 789 38.08 11.63 -11.72
C PRO A 789 37.79 12.05 -10.26
N PRO A 790 38.82 12.34 -9.45
CA PRO A 790 38.68 12.61 -8.01
C PRO A 790 37.64 13.66 -7.64
N GLU A 791 37.55 14.76 -8.39
CA GLU A 791 36.59 15.84 -8.15
C GLU A 791 35.16 15.39 -8.45
N HIS A 792 34.98 14.58 -9.51
CA HIS A 792 33.67 14.04 -9.87
C HIS A 792 33.21 13.00 -8.85
N ALA A 793 34.10 12.11 -8.40
CA ALA A 793 33.80 11.16 -7.33
C ALA A 793 33.46 11.88 -6.01
N ALA A 794 34.22 12.90 -5.63
CA ALA A 794 33.93 13.72 -4.44
C ALA A 794 32.60 14.47 -4.57
N TRP A 795 32.25 14.99 -5.75
CA TRP A 795 30.96 15.62 -6.03
C TRP A 795 29.78 14.64 -5.90
N LEU A 796 29.93 13.42 -6.41
CA LEU A 796 28.92 12.35 -6.27
C LEU A 796 28.72 12.00 -4.78
N ILE A 797 29.80 11.78 -4.02
CA ILE A 797 29.71 11.50 -2.58
C ILE A 797 29.11 12.68 -1.80
N PHE A 798 29.48 13.93 -2.12
CA PHE A 798 28.91 15.13 -1.50
C PHE A 798 27.38 15.18 -1.64
N ASN A 799 26.85 14.82 -2.82
CA ASN A 799 25.41 14.76 -3.06
C ASN A 799 24.73 13.56 -2.37
N ILE A 800 25.41 12.41 -2.25
CA ILE A 800 24.91 11.29 -1.44
C ILE A 800 24.86 11.69 0.05
N CYS A 801 25.82 12.48 0.53
CA CYS A 801 25.82 13.01 1.90
C CYS A 801 24.63 13.94 2.17
N GLU A 802 24.13 14.70 1.18
CA GLU A 802 22.87 15.47 1.35
C GLU A 802 21.67 14.55 1.62
N GLY A 803 21.54 13.46 0.86
CA GLY A 803 20.48 12.46 1.06
C GLY A 803 20.58 11.75 2.42
N LEU A 804 21.79 11.41 2.84
CA LEU A 804 22.03 10.81 4.17
C LEU A 804 21.77 11.81 5.31
N LYS A 805 22.21 13.07 5.19
CA LYS A 805 21.93 14.15 6.14
C LYS A 805 20.42 14.28 6.40
N TYR A 806 19.62 14.25 5.34
CA TYR A 806 18.16 14.30 5.43
C TYR A 806 17.55 13.08 6.16
N ALA A 807 18.06 11.87 5.93
CA ALA A 807 17.56 10.64 6.55
C ALA A 807 18.05 10.46 8.01
N HIS A 808 19.32 10.78 8.29
CA HIS A 808 19.93 10.74 9.62
C HIS A 808 19.23 11.71 10.58
N ALA A 809 18.87 12.91 10.12
CA ALA A 809 18.05 13.86 10.89
C ALA A 809 16.64 13.33 11.27
N ARG A 810 16.19 12.23 10.67
CA ARG A 810 14.93 11.52 10.99
C ARG A 810 15.16 10.21 11.75
N GLY A 811 16.40 9.91 12.15
CA GLY A 811 16.78 8.67 12.84
C GLY A 811 16.77 7.43 11.93
N ILE A 812 16.83 7.61 10.60
CA ILE A 812 16.80 6.55 9.59
C ILE A 812 18.22 6.36 9.03
N LEU A 813 18.82 5.20 9.32
CA LEU A 813 20.16 4.79 8.87
C LEU A 813 20.05 3.85 7.67
N HIS A 814 20.90 3.98 6.65
CA HIS A 814 20.78 3.19 5.42
C HIS A 814 21.29 1.75 5.56
N ARG A 815 22.52 1.58 6.08
CA ARG A 815 23.22 0.32 6.43
C ARG A 815 23.56 -0.64 5.29
N ASP A 816 23.04 -0.44 4.09
CA ASP A 816 23.38 -1.21 2.88
C ASP A 816 23.77 -0.29 1.71
N LEU A 817 24.55 0.75 1.99
CA LEU A 817 25.10 1.59 0.92
C LEU A 817 26.15 0.80 0.14
N LYS A 818 25.96 0.77 -1.17
CA LYS A 818 26.84 0.17 -2.18
C LYS A 818 26.54 0.80 -3.54
N PRO A 819 27.43 0.75 -4.55
CA PRO A 819 27.22 1.43 -5.83
C PRO A 819 25.94 1.00 -6.56
N GLN A 820 25.44 -0.22 -6.35
CA GLN A 820 24.19 -0.70 -6.94
C GLN A 820 22.92 -0.07 -6.31
N ASN A 821 23.02 0.45 -5.08
CA ASN A 821 21.92 1.11 -4.37
C ASN A 821 22.00 2.65 -4.50
N ILE A 822 22.94 3.17 -5.30
CA ILE A 822 23.02 4.58 -5.68
C ILE A 822 22.66 4.67 -7.16
N MET A 823 21.44 5.09 -7.44
CA MET A 823 20.95 5.34 -8.80
C MET A 823 21.51 6.66 -9.33
N LEU A 824 21.60 6.79 -10.65
CA LEU A 824 21.93 8.04 -11.34
C LEU A 824 20.73 8.50 -12.17
N ARG A 825 20.35 9.76 -12.04
CA ARG A 825 19.34 10.40 -12.90
C ARG A 825 19.87 11.75 -13.37
N ASP A 826 20.02 11.92 -14.68
CA ASP A 826 20.58 13.12 -15.30
C ASP A 826 21.97 13.50 -14.70
N GLY A 827 22.75 12.48 -14.30
CA GLY A 827 24.05 12.60 -13.61
C GLY A 827 23.97 12.89 -12.09
N VAL A 828 22.78 13.06 -11.51
CA VAL A 828 22.59 13.30 -10.07
C VAL A 828 22.44 11.96 -9.33
N PRO A 829 23.20 11.73 -8.24
CA PRO A 829 23.09 10.49 -7.47
C PRO A 829 21.88 10.51 -6.53
N LYS A 830 21.17 9.38 -6.47
CA LYS A 830 19.95 9.16 -5.70
C LYS A 830 20.01 7.83 -4.94
N ILE A 831 19.81 7.87 -3.63
CA ILE A 831 19.85 6.69 -2.76
C ILE A 831 18.54 5.88 -2.88
N SER A 832 18.66 4.57 -3.10
CA SER A 832 17.54 3.60 -3.19
C SER A 832 17.71 2.45 -2.18
N ASP A 833 16.69 1.58 -2.10
CA ASP A 833 16.78 0.28 -1.41
C ASP A 833 17.00 0.38 0.12
N TRP A 834 16.18 1.22 0.78
CA TRP A 834 16.15 1.46 2.23
C TRP A 834 15.70 0.25 3.09
N GLY A 835 15.66 -0.97 2.55
CA GLY A 835 15.10 -2.16 3.19
C GLY A 835 15.85 -2.72 4.40
N LEU A 836 17.07 -2.25 4.68
CA LEU A 836 17.85 -2.59 5.88
C LEU A 836 17.91 -1.46 6.92
N SER A 837 17.18 -0.36 6.66
CA SER A 837 17.03 0.72 7.62
C SER A 837 16.15 0.30 8.81
N LYS A 838 16.56 0.73 10.01
CA LYS A 838 15.86 0.41 11.27
C LYS A 838 15.84 1.66 12.13
N VAL A 839 14.63 2.08 12.50
CA VAL A 839 14.37 3.14 13.49
C VAL A 839 15.22 2.89 14.73
N MET A 840 15.85 3.95 15.25
CA MET A 840 16.68 3.91 16.46
C MET A 840 15.87 3.56 17.73
N MET A 841 15.60 2.28 17.95
CA MET A 841 15.36 1.65 19.26
C MET A 841 15.74 0.16 19.18
N GLN A 842 16.07 -0.41 20.34
CA GLN A 842 16.71 -1.72 20.55
C GLN A 842 16.24 -2.89 19.67
N SER A 843 17.18 -3.66 19.10
CA SER A 843 17.23 -5.14 19.10
C SER A 843 18.30 -5.65 18.13
N GLY A 844 19.13 -6.59 18.57
CA GLY A 844 20.15 -7.24 17.75
C GLY A 844 19.65 -8.51 17.08
N THR A 845 19.39 -8.44 15.78
CA THR A 845 19.14 -9.60 14.91
C THR A 845 19.74 -9.35 13.53
N THR A 846 20.81 -10.07 13.20
CA THR A 846 21.41 -10.14 11.86
C THR A 846 20.86 -11.37 11.16
N THR A 847 20.06 -11.18 10.11
CA THR A 847 19.46 -12.29 9.36
C THR A 847 20.39 -12.72 8.23
N THR A 848 21.04 -13.86 8.40
CA THR A 848 21.95 -14.44 7.41
C THR A 848 21.19 -15.33 6.42
N SER A 849 21.08 -14.94 5.14
CA SER A 849 21.07 -15.83 3.95
C SER A 849 20.74 -15.09 2.64
N GLY A 850 21.45 -15.43 1.57
CA GLY A 850 21.05 -15.13 0.18
C GLY A 850 21.49 -13.77 -0.40
N GLY A 851 22.62 -13.75 -1.12
CA GLY A 851 22.98 -12.64 -2.02
C GLY A 851 23.81 -11.49 -1.43
N PHE A 852 24.41 -11.66 -0.24
CA PHE A 852 25.27 -10.62 0.34
C PHE A 852 26.68 -10.59 -0.24
N THR A 853 27.03 -9.45 -0.82
CA THR A 853 28.40 -9.05 -1.16
C THR A 853 28.94 -8.15 -0.06
N ALA A 854 29.68 -8.70 0.92
CA ALA A 854 30.06 -7.98 2.13
C ALA A 854 31.20 -6.94 1.99
N TYR A 855 31.70 -6.66 0.79
CA TYR A 855 32.83 -5.73 0.59
C TYR A 855 32.60 -4.32 1.15
N TYR A 856 31.34 -3.87 1.23
CA TYR A 856 30.95 -2.55 1.76
C TYR A 856 30.49 -2.58 3.23
N ALA A 857 30.51 -3.74 3.90
CA ALA A 857 30.08 -3.85 5.28
C ALA A 857 31.09 -3.17 6.22
N ALA A 858 30.60 -2.48 7.25
CA ALA A 858 31.42 -1.90 8.29
C ALA A 858 31.89 -2.96 9.31
N PRO A 859 33.04 -2.77 10.00
CA PRO A 859 33.55 -3.68 11.02
C PRO A 859 32.51 -4.03 12.11
N GLU A 860 31.69 -3.06 12.52
CA GLU A 860 30.59 -3.24 13.47
C GLU A 860 29.44 -4.10 12.93
N GLN A 861 29.23 -4.17 11.61
CA GLN A 861 28.24 -5.06 11.00
C GLN A 861 28.69 -6.52 11.02
N ILE A 862 29.99 -6.77 10.85
CA ILE A 862 30.59 -8.11 10.93
C ILE A 862 30.72 -8.58 12.38
N THR A 863 31.16 -7.70 13.28
CA THR A 863 31.33 -8.01 14.72
C THR A 863 30.04 -7.87 15.55
N ASN A 864 28.92 -7.54 14.90
CA ASN A 864 27.60 -7.31 15.51
C ASN A 864 27.58 -6.32 16.68
N LYS A 865 28.41 -5.28 16.59
CA LYS A 865 28.41 -4.12 17.49
C LYS A 865 27.23 -3.17 17.17
N PRO A 866 26.91 -2.18 18.03
CA PRO A 866 25.93 -1.13 17.73
C PRO A 866 26.25 -0.40 16.40
N LYS A 867 25.20 0.05 15.71
CA LYS A 867 25.26 0.67 14.37
C LYS A 867 24.54 2.02 14.42
N ASP A 868 25.26 3.07 14.06
CA ASP A 868 24.79 4.46 13.99
C ASP A 868 25.14 5.09 12.62
N GLU A 869 25.05 6.42 12.49
CA GLU A 869 25.38 7.17 11.26
C GLU A 869 26.78 6.85 10.71
N ARG A 870 27.70 6.45 11.59
CA ARG A 870 29.11 6.19 11.26
C ARG A 870 29.30 4.84 10.57
N THR A 871 28.31 3.96 10.64
CA THR A 871 28.21 2.79 9.77
C THR A 871 28.03 3.22 8.32
N ASP A 872 27.12 4.15 8.02
CA ASP A 872 26.90 4.65 6.65
C ASP A 872 28.15 5.40 6.13
N ILE A 873 28.82 6.18 6.98
CA ILE A 873 30.09 6.87 6.67
C ILE A 873 31.20 5.89 6.23
N TRP A 874 31.29 4.73 6.87
CA TRP A 874 32.24 3.69 6.43
C TRP A 874 31.93 3.22 5.01
N GLN A 875 30.66 2.93 4.72
CA GLN A 875 30.25 2.43 3.40
C GLN A 875 30.53 3.47 2.31
N ILE A 876 30.29 4.76 2.61
CA ILE A 876 30.69 5.89 1.76
C ILE A 876 32.21 5.92 1.53
N GLY A 877 33.02 5.68 2.56
CA GLY A 877 34.48 5.55 2.43
C GLY A 877 34.91 4.44 1.48
N VAL A 878 34.25 3.27 1.54
CA VAL A 878 34.50 2.14 0.61
C VAL A 878 34.10 2.51 -0.82
N ILE A 879 32.93 3.13 -1.01
CA ILE A 879 32.46 3.57 -2.34
C ILE A 879 33.42 4.60 -2.93
N LEU A 880 33.84 5.61 -2.15
CA LEU A 880 34.75 6.66 -2.64
C LEU A 880 36.11 6.07 -3.03
N TYR A 881 36.66 5.16 -2.22
CA TYR A 881 37.88 4.42 -2.54
C TYR A 881 37.74 3.67 -3.88
N GLU A 882 36.66 2.93 -4.07
CA GLU A 882 36.42 2.14 -5.28
C GLU A 882 36.24 3.00 -6.53
N LEU A 883 35.54 4.13 -6.41
CA LEU A 883 35.35 5.07 -7.51
C LEU A 883 36.69 5.58 -8.04
N ILE A 884 37.58 6.07 -7.18
CA ILE A 884 38.81 6.76 -7.62
C ILE A 884 40.00 5.83 -7.86
N THR A 885 39.97 4.59 -7.38
CA THR A 885 41.05 3.60 -7.60
C THR A 885 40.67 2.48 -8.57
N GLY A 886 39.37 2.30 -8.85
CA GLY A 886 38.84 1.14 -9.58
C GLY A 886 38.98 -0.19 -8.85
N ARG A 887 39.35 -0.19 -7.55
CA ARG A 887 39.60 -1.38 -6.74
C ARG A 887 38.92 -1.27 -5.39
N LEU A 888 38.52 -2.39 -4.79
CA LEU A 888 38.01 -2.39 -3.43
C LEU A 888 39.15 -2.30 -2.39
N PRO A 889 38.96 -1.60 -1.26
CA PRO A 889 39.98 -1.47 -0.21
C PRO A 889 40.25 -2.77 0.55
N PHE A 890 39.32 -3.73 0.52
CA PHE A 890 39.42 -5.03 1.16
C PHE A 890 39.00 -6.14 0.20
N THR A 891 39.86 -7.14 0.01
CA THR A 891 39.65 -8.30 -0.84
C THR A 891 40.05 -9.59 -0.10
N GLY A 892 39.55 -10.73 -0.58
CA GLY A 892 39.82 -12.07 -0.06
C GLY A 892 39.14 -13.13 -0.94
N GLU A 893 39.60 -14.37 -0.87
CA GLU A 893 39.08 -15.48 -1.70
C GLU A 893 37.77 -16.06 -1.12
N SER A 894 37.55 -15.87 0.19
CA SER A 894 36.34 -16.27 0.88
C SER A 894 35.66 -15.12 1.65
N MET A 895 34.35 -15.26 1.89
CA MET A 895 33.57 -14.33 2.70
C MET A 895 34.14 -14.14 4.12
N VAL A 896 34.79 -15.18 4.66
CA VAL A 896 35.45 -15.16 5.97
C VAL A 896 36.72 -14.32 5.93
N GLU A 897 37.55 -14.47 4.89
CA GLU A 897 38.74 -13.62 4.68
C GLU A 897 38.37 -12.15 4.45
N ILE A 898 37.31 -11.89 3.68
CA ILE A 898 36.81 -10.53 3.44
C ILE A 898 36.36 -9.91 4.77
N GLY A 899 35.56 -10.64 5.57
CA GLY A 899 35.16 -10.19 6.90
C GLY A 899 36.34 -9.95 7.84
N MET A 900 37.35 -10.83 7.81
CA MET A 900 38.59 -10.67 8.57
C MET A 900 39.41 -9.46 8.11
N ALA A 901 39.52 -9.23 6.79
CA ALA A 901 40.21 -8.09 6.21
C ALA A 901 39.54 -6.76 6.61
N ILE A 902 38.22 -6.68 6.51
CA ILE A 902 37.45 -5.52 6.98
C ILE A 902 37.64 -5.30 8.48
N ALA A 903 37.64 -6.36 9.30
CA ALA A 903 37.82 -6.25 10.74
C ALA A 903 39.25 -5.89 11.20
N THR A 904 40.30 -6.26 10.45
CA THR A 904 41.68 -6.24 10.96
C THR A 904 42.74 -5.58 10.07
N LYS A 905 42.61 -5.60 8.74
CA LYS A 905 43.63 -5.05 7.82
C LYS A 905 43.41 -3.54 7.64
N THR A 906 44.45 -2.73 7.76
CA THR A 906 44.44 -1.35 7.26
C THR A 906 44.40 -1.38 5.72
N PRO A 907 43.53 -0.58 5.05
CA PRO A 907 43.52 -0.51 3.59
C PRO A 907 44.81 0.15 3.08
N GLU A 908 45.17 -0.13 1.83
CA GLU A 908 46.22 0.62 1.15
C GLU A 908 45.82 2.10 0.99
N ARG A 909 46.79 3.00 0.86
CA ARG A 909 46.51 4.43 0.64
C ARG A 909 45.97 4.63 -0.78
N PRO A 910 44.81 5.30 -1.00
CA PRO A 910 44.28 5.55 -2.34
C PRO A 910 45.32 6.12 -3.32
N GLY A 911 46.07 7.14 -2.92
CA GLY A 911 47.15 7.76 -3.69
C GLY A 911 48.36 6.86 -3.97
N ALA A 912 48.50 5.71 -3.30
CA ALA A 912 49.50 4.69 -3.65
C ALA A 912 48.98 3.73 -4.74
N VAL A 913 47.66 3.55 -4.85
CA VAL A 913 47.02 2.71 -5.89
C VAL A 913 46.78 3.51 -7.18
N HIS A 914 46.37 4.77 -7.06
CA HIS A 914 46.14 5.69 -8.17
C HIS A 914 46.63 7.10 -7.77
N PRO A 915 47.71 7.66 -8.37
CA PRO A 915 48.33 8.90 -7.90
C PRO A 915 47.35 10.07 -7.72
N ASP A 916 46.44 10.28 -8.67
CA ASP A 916 45.46 11.38 -8.63
C ASP A 916 44.48 11.28 -7.45
N ALA A 917 44.40 10.12 -6.77
CA ALA A 917 43.57 9.93 -5.57
C ALA A 917 44.21 10.50 -4.29
N GLU A 918 45.51 10.84 -4.29
CA GLU A 918 46.24 11.34 -3.12
C GLU A 918 45.54 12.50 -2.37
N PRO A 919 44.98 13.52 -3.04
CA PRO A 919 44.28 14.61 -2.37
C PRO A 919 43.09 14.19 -1.49
N LEU A 920 42.50 13.01 -1.74
CA LEU A 920 41.37 12.45 -0.98
C LEU A 920 41.78 11.46 0.11
N ASP A 921 43.07 11.09 0.21
CA ASP A 921 43.58 10.05 1.12
C ASP A 921 43.08 10.24 2.56
N LYS A 922 43.23 11.45 3.10
CA LYS A 922 42.87 11.78 4.49
C LYS A 922 41.38 11.60 4.77
N ILE A 923 40.53 11.94 3.79
CA ILE A 923 39.06 11.83 3.92
C ILE A 923 38.68 10.34 3.91
N ILE A 924 39.24 9.58 2.98
CA ILE A 924 38.92 8.16 2.80
C ILE A 924 39.45 7.32 3.97
N GLN A 925 40.70 7.53 4.39
CA GLN A 925 41.28 6.85 5.55
C GLN A 925 40.47 7.11 6.82
N LYS A 926 40.04 8.35 7.06
CA LYS A 926 39.19 8.70 8.21
C LYS A 926 37.78 8.11 8.13
N CYS A 927 37.23 7.88 6.94
CA CYS A 927 35.99 7.09 6.79
C CYS A 927 36.21 5.60 7.08
N LEU A 928 37.39 5.07 6.73
CA LEU A 928 37.77 3.66 6.86
C LEU A 928 38.51 3.33 8.17
N GLU A 929 38.38 4.20 9.19
CA GLU A 929 38.85 3.90 10.53
C GLU A 929 38.07 2.75 11.16
N LYS A 930 38.78 1.82 11.81
CA LYS A 930 38.15 0.58 12.33
C LYS A 930 37.24 0.86 13.52
N ASP A 931 37.66 1.80 14.37
CA ASP A 931 36.88 2.29 15.49
C ASP A 931 35.92 3.42 15.02
N PRO A 932 34.60 3.26 15.15
CA PRO A 932 33.64 4.32 14.83
C PRO A 932 33.89 5.63 15.57
N ASP A 933 34.50 5.62 16.77
CA ASP A 933 34.83 6.85 17.51
C ASP A 933 35.97 7.68 16.89
N GLN A 934 36.75 7.09 15.96
CA GLN A 934 37.81 7.78 15.19
C GLN A 934 37.34 8.25 13.79
N ARG A 935 36.16 7.82 13.34
CA ARG A 935 35.56 8.28 12.07
C ARG A 935 35.03 9.72 12.19
N TYR A 936 34.54 10.26 11.08
CA TYR A 936 33.65 11.43 11.13
C TYR A 936 32.45 11.16 12.05
N ARG A 937 32.13 12.11 12.93
CA ARG A 937 31.03 11.97 13.90
C ARG A 937 29.65 11.96 13.24
N SER A 938 29.50 12.68 12.12
CA SER A 938 28.28 12.82 11.34
C SER A 938 28.61 12.94 9.85
N VAL A 939 27.63 12.67 8.97
CA VAL A 939 27.80 12.90 7.52
C VAL A 939 28.02 14.38 7.18
N ILE A 940 27.54 15.30 8.02
CA ILE A 940 27.78 16.75 7.89
C ILE A 940 29.27 17.07 8.05
N ASP A 941 29.99 16.37 8.94
CA ASP A 941 31.42 16.60 9.15
C ASP A 941 32.27 16.04 8.02
N LEU A 942 31.89 14.90 7.44
CA LEU A 942 32.47 14.39 6.19
C LEU A 942 32.25 15.38 5.04
N GLN A 943 31.03 15.92 4.93
CA GLN A 943 30.66 16.84 3.88
C GLN A 943 31.43 18.17 3.94
N LYS A 944 31.80 18.66 5.14
CA LYS A 944 32.68 19.85 5.30
C LYS A 944 34.04 19.61 4.67
N ASP A 945 34.68 18.47 4.93
CA ASP A 945 36.00 18.15 4.37
C ASP A 945 35.94 17.95 2.84
N LEU A 946 34.90 17.26 2.34
CA LEU A 946 34.64 17.15 0.90
C LEU A 946 34.40 18.52 0.26
N THR A 947 33.70 19.43 0.94
CA THR A 947 33.48 20.80 0.47
C THR A 947 34.77 21.60 0.40
N ALA A 948 35.64 21.49 1.41
CA ALA A 948 36.94 22.16 1.41
C ALA A 948 37.80 21.68 0.24
N TYR A 949 37.83 20.36 0.00
CA TYR A 949 38.49 19.76 -1.15
C TYR A 949 37.90 20.28 -2.48
N LEU A 950 36.58 20.16 -2.70
CA LEU A 950 35.93 20.59 -3.95
C LEU A 950 36.12 22.09 -4.22
N LYS A 951 35.95 22.96 -3.21
CA LYS A 951 36.19 24.41 -3.34
C LYS A 951 37.63 24.69 -3.75
N MET A 952 38.63 24.02 -3.15
CA MET A 952 40.04 24.27 -3.46
C MET A 952 40.35 23.97 -4.93
N ASN A 953 39.99 22.77 -5.41
CA ASN A 953 40.26 22.35 -6.79
C ASN A 953 39.48 23.18 -7.81
N TYR A 954 38.17 23.41 -7.61
CA TYR A 954 37.39 24.22 -8.54
C TYR A 954 37.83 25.69 -8.58
N ILE A 955 38.32 26.27 -7.47
CA ILE A 955 38.94 27.61 -7.50
C ILE A 955 40.24 27.62 -8.32
N GLU A 956 41.03 26.56 -8.25
CA GLU A 956 42.27 26.42 -9.02
C GLU A 956 41.99 26.22 -10.52
N SER A 957 41.13 25.28 -10.88
CA SER A 957 40.72 25.05 -12.27
C SER A 957 39.96 26.24 -12.87
N LEU A 958 39.23 27.02 -12.06
CA LEU A 958 38.65 28.30 -12.48
C LEU A 958 39.73 29.34 -12.81
N LYS A 959 40.76 29.48 -11.97
CA LYS A 959 41.89 30.39 -12.27
C LYS A 959 42.59 29.98 -13.56
N GLU A 960 42.84 28.68 -13.75
CA GLU A 960 43.44 28.11 -14.97
C GLU A 960 42.57 28.38 -16.21
N SER A 961 41.25 28.16 -16.13
CA SER A 961 40.32 28.39 -17.24
C SER A 961 40.19 29.88 -17.60
N ILE A 962 40.26 30.78 -16.62
CA ILE A 962 40.29 32.22 -16.84
C ILE A 962 41.59 32.65 -17.53
N GLN A 963 42.75 32.14 -17.07
CA GLN A 963 44.05 32.45 -17.67
C GLN A 963 44.15 31.95 -19.12
N THR A 964 43.64 30.75 -19.39
CA THR A 964 43.56 30.16 -20.74
C THR A 964 42.42 30.71 -21.60
N LYS A 965 41.60 31.63 -21.07
CA LYS A 965 40.42 32.23 -21.71
C LYS A 965 39.36 31.23 -22.15
N ASN A 966 39.32 30.04 -21.53
CA ASN A 966 38.26 29.07 -21.72
C ASN A 966 37.05 29.46 -20.84
N PHE A 967 36.25 30.41 -21.32
CA PHE A 967 35.09 30.93 -20.59
C PHE A 967 34.00 29.88 -20.35
N GLN A 968 33.88 28.88 -21.22
CA GLN A 968 32.96 27.75 -21.05
C GLN A 968 33.34 26.90 -19.83
N ARG A 969 34.63 26.52 -19.72
CA ARG A 969 35.19 25.84 -18.55
C ARG A 969 35.17 26.72 -17.29
N SER A 970 35.28 28.05 -17.46
CA SER A 970 35.12 29.00 -16.34
C SER A 970 33.67 29.06 -15.83
N ALA A 971 32.68 29.05 -16.74
CA ALA A 971 31.27 28.99 -16.37
C ALA A 971 30.91 27.69 -15.66
N TYR A 972 31.47 26.55 -16.09
CA TYR A 972 31.33 25.26 -15.42
C TYR A 972 31.79 25.34 -13.96
N TYR A 973 33.04 25.74 -13.69
CA TYR A 973 33.56 25.78 -12.32
C TYR A 973 32.89 26.85 -11.45
N CYS A 974 32.52 28.00 -12.02
CA CYS A 974 31.70 28.99 -11.29
C CYS A 974 30.34 28.41 -10.88
N GLY A 975 29.69 27.65 -11.76
CA GLY A 975 28.40 27.02 -11.47
C GLY A 975 28.49 26.05 -10.27
N ASP A 976 29.49 25.19 -10.28
CA ASP A 976 29.70 24.24 -9.18
C ASP A 976 30.07 24.93 -7.87
N LEU A 977 30.90 25.98 -7.92
CA LEU A 977 31.22 26.81 -6.75
C LEU A 977 30.00 27.58 -6.19
N VAL A 978 29.04 27.98 -7.04
CA VAL A 978 27.74 28.50 -6.60
C VAL A 978 26.98 27.41 -5.83
N LEU A 979 26.77 26.22 -6.41
CA LEU A 979 26.00 25.15 -5.77
C LEU A 979 26.59 24.71 -4.43
N ILE A 980 27.92 24.51 -4.37
CA ILE A 980 28.61 24.17 -3.13
C ILE A 980 28.36 25.25 -2.07
N SER A 981 28.54 26.52 -2.43
CA SER A 981 28.41 27.63 -1.48
C SER A 981 26.96 27.80 -1.00
N MET A 982 25.97 27.58 -1.88
CA MET A 982 24.55 27.59 -1.50
C MET A 982 24.20 26.44 -0.55
N LYS A 983 24.62 25.20 -0.85
CA LYS A 983 24.28 24.00 -0.05
C LYS A 983 24.93 23.98 1.35
N ILE A 984 26.02 24.74 1.56
CA ILE A 984 26.64 24.91 2.90
C ILE A 984 26.23 26.20 3.63
N GLY A 985 25.34 27.02 3.07
CA GLY A 985 24.91 28.29 3.68
C GLY A 985 25.90 29.46 3.56
N ASP A 986 26.96 29.33 2.76
CA ASP A 986 27.95 30.39 2.50
C ASP A 986 27.42 31.38 1.45
N LEU A 987 26.46 32.22 1.87
CA LEU A 987 25.72 33.10 0.96
C LEU A 987 26.61 34.16 0.31
N MET A 988 27.66 34.61 1.01
CA MET A 988 28.63 35.57 0.48
C MET A 988 29.44 34.96 -0.66
N ALA A 989 29.94 33.74 -0.51
CA ALA A 989 30.62 33.05 -1.60
C ALA A 989 29.64 32.68 -2.74
N ALA A 990 28.41 32.25 -2.41
CA ALA A 990 27.40 31.95 -3.41
C ALA A 990 27.08 33.17 -4.29
N TYR A 991 26.90 34.36 -3.69
CA TYR A 991 26.70 35.60 -4.42
C TYR A 991 27.91 35.98 -5.29
N LYS A 992 29.13 35.86 -4.74
CA LYS A 992 30.37 36.12 -5.48
C LYS A 992 30.45 35.24 -6.74
N TYR A 993 30.34 33.91 -6.57
CA TYR A 993 30.45 32.99 -7.70
C TYR A 993 29.28 33.09 -8.67
N ALA A 994 28.10 33.56 -8.24
CA ALA A 994 26.99 33.84 -9.15
C ALA A 994 27.28 35.07 -10.04
N ASN A 995 27.94 36.11 -9.52
CA ASN A 995 28.44 37.22 -10.35
C ASN A 995 29.57 36.79 -11.30
N ASP A 996 30.48 35.92 -10.84
CA ASP A 996 31.52 35.34 -11.70
C ASP A 996 30.86 34.50 -12.83
N LEU A 997 29.80 33.74 -12.52
CA LEU A 997 29.01 32.96 -13.49
C LEU A 997 28.35 33.85 -14.57
N VAL A 998 27.82 35.01 -14.20
CA VAL A 998 27.25 36.02 -15.14
C VAL A 998 28.29 36.54 -16.14
N SER A 999 29.57 36.51 -15.76
CA SER A 999 30.68 37.00 -16.58
C SER A 999 31.16 35.98 -17.61
N TYR A 1000 30.93 34.68 -17.37
CA TYR A 1000 31.42 33.59 -18.23
C TYR A 1000 30.32 32.82 -18.97
N SER A 1001 29.09 32.85 -18.49
CA SER A 1001 27.92 32.25 -19.18
C SER A 1001 27.47 33.08 -20.39
N THR A 1002 26.82 32.43 -21.36
CA THR A 1002 26.28 33.07 -22.57
C THR A 1002 24.81 32.68 -22.79
N GLY A 1003 24.17 33.31 -23.78
CA GLY A 1003 22.79 32.98 -24.19
C GLY A 1003 21.76 33.07 -23.06
N GLU A 1004 20.93 32.04 -22.95
CA GLU A 1004 19.86 31.96 -21.95
C GLU A 1004 20.39 31.70 -20.53
N ALA A 1005 21.42 30.86 -20.39
CA ALA A 1005 22.07 30.58 -19.11
C ALA A 1005 22.58 31.87 -18.45
N ARG A 1006 23.06 32.84 -19.23
CA ARG A 1006 23.47 34.16 -18.71
C ARG A 1006 22.32 34.97 -18.11
N LYS A 1007 21.13 34.96 -18.74
CA LYS A 1007 19.96 35.66 -18.19
C LYS A 1007 19.54 35.05 -16.84
N GLN A 1008 19.53 33.72 -16.78
CA GLN A 1008 19.18 32.99 -15.57
C GLN A 1008 20.25 33.18 -14.47
N ALA A 1009 21.54 33.24 -14.81
CA ALA A 1009 22.62 33.58 -13.88
C ALA A 1009 22.50 35.01 -13.33
N ILE A 1010 22.09 36.00 -14.15
CA ILE A 1010 21.85 37.38 -13.69
C ILE A 1010 20.73 37.40 -12.65
N GLU A 1011 19.63 36.71 -12.93
CA GLU A 1011 18.48 36.65 -12.03
C GLU A 1011 18.80 35.87 -10.74
N LEU A 1012 19.58 34.78 -10.84
CA LEU A 1012 20.09 34.03 -9.70
C LEU A 1012 20.98 34.91 -8.80
N ALA A 1013 21.97 35.60 -9.37
CA ALA A 1013 22.85 36.50 -8.64
C ALA A 1013 22.06 37.62 -7.94
N ARG A 1014 21.05 38.19 -8.62
CA ARG A 1014 20.15 39.20 -8.06
C ARG A 1014 19.34 38.67 -6.86
N GLN A 1015 18.79 37.46 -6.96
CA GLN A 1015 18.02 36.85 -5.87
C GLN A 1015 18.91 36.48 -4.67
N ILE A 1016 20.11 35.94 -4.89
CA ILE A 1016 21.06 35.65 -3.81
C ILE A 1016 21.53 36.95 -3.13
N LYS A 1017 21.84 38.01 -3.91
CA LYS A 1017 22.22 39.33 -3.39
C LYS A 1017 21.19 39.88 -2.39
N ALA A 1018 19.91 39.82 -2.76
CA ALA A 1018 18.83 40.27 -1.87
C ALA A 1018 18.79 39.47 -0.55
N ARG A 1019 19.09 38.16 -0.56
CA ARG A 1019 19.17 37.35 0.67
C ARG A 1019 20.36 37.72 1.54
N VAL A 1020 21.52 37.97 0.93
CA VAL A 1020 22.73 38.47 1.61
C VAL A 1020 22.48 39.82 2.26
N GLU A 1021 21.86 40.77 1.54
CA GLU A 1021 21.54 42.11 2.04
C GLU A 1021 20.51 42.10 3.18
N MET A 1022 19.61 41.11 3.21
CA MET A 1022 18.67 40.88 4.32
C MET A 1022 19.27 40.10 5.50
N GLY A 1023 20.57 39.76 5.48
CA GLY A 1023 21.21 38.99 6.56
C GLY A 1023 20.65 37.57 6.75
N ALA A 1024 20.08 36.98 5.71
CA ALA A 1024 19.53 35.63 5.78
C ALA A 1024 20.64 34.60 6.10
N GLN A 1025 20.32 33.60 6.92
CA GLN A 1025 21.26 32.51 7.23
C GLN A 1025 21.21 31.38 6.18
N GLU A 1026 20.08 31.23 5.47
CA GLU A 1026 19.85 30.17 4.48
C GLU A 1026 19.09 30.70 3.25
N LEU A 1027 19.16 29.97 2.13
CA LEU A 1027 18.39 30.24 0.92
C LEU A 1027 17.16 29.33 0.84
N PRO A 1028 16.06 29.75 0.20
CA PRO A 1028 14.94 28.85 -0.06
C PRO A 1028 15.35 27.74 -1.02
N ASP A 1029 14.84 26.52 -0.80
CA ASP A 1029 15.06 25.36 -1.68
C ASP A 1029 14.72 25.65 -3.15
N GLU A 1030 13.71 26.49 -3.41
CA GLU A 1030 13.33 26.91 -4.76
C GLU A 1030 14.47 27.65 -5.47
N LEU A 1031 15.24 28.46 -4.75
CA LEU A 1031 16.39 29.17 -5.29
C LEU A 1031 17.59 28.24 -5.52
N VAL A 1032 17.79 27.25 -4.63
CA VAL A 1032 18.79 26.19 -4.82
C VAL A 1032 18.47 25.35 -6.06
N ARG A 1033 17.22 24.89 -6.21
CA ARG A 1033 16.76 24.16 -7.42
C ARG A 1033 16.90 24.99 -8.70
N LYS A 1034 16.62 26.30 -8.66
CA LYS A 1034 16.89 27.20 -9.79
C LYS A 1034 18.37 27.24 -10.16
N ALA A 1035 19.27 27.31 -9.18
CA ALA A 1035 20.71 27.23 -9.43
C ALA A 1035 21.11 25.88 -10.04
N GLU A 1036 20.57 24.77 -9.55
CA GLU A 1036 20.86 23.42 -10.06
C GLU A 1036 20.48 23.30 -11.54
N VAL A 1037 19.32 23.83 -11.94
CA VAL A 1037 18.89 23.88 -13.35
C VAL A 1037 19.85 24.72 -14.21
N VAL A 1038 20.25 25.91 -13.75
CA VAL A 1038 21.20 26.78 -14.47
C VAL A 1038 22.55 26.08 -14.67
N VAL A 1039 23.07 25.47 -13.61
CA VAL A 1039 24.38 24.81 -13.64
C VAL A 1039 24.34 23.53 -14.46
N HIS A 1040 23.25 22.76 -14.40
CA HIS A 1040 23.03 21.61 -15.29
C HIS A 1040 23.00 22.05 -16.77
N GLN A 1041 22.30 23.13 -17.13
CA GLN A 1041 22.31 23.66 -18.50
C GLN A 1041 23.71 24.07 -18.98
N ILE A 1042 24.55 24.62 -18.08
CA ILE A 1042 25.95 24.98 -18.39
C ILE A 1042 26.81 23.73 -18.57
N ARG A 1043 26.64 22.71 -17.72
CA ARG A 1043 27.31 21.41 -17.82
C ARG A 1043 26.96 20.70 -19.14
N MET A 1044 25.71 20.74 -19.58
CA MET A 1044 25.26 20.14 -20.85
C MET A 1044 25.70 20.89 -22.12
N GLN A 1045 26.32 22.07 -21.99
CA GLN A 1045 26.88 22.81 -23.12
C GLN A 1045 28.37 22.50 -23.35
N GLY A 1046 29.06 21.90 -22.37
CA GLY A 1046 30.49 21.52 -22.41
C GLY A 1046 30.71 20.05 -22.68
#